data_AF-A0A2B4RZ89-F1
#
_entry.id   AF-A0A2B4RZ89-F1
#
_cell.length_a   1.000
_cell.length_b   1.000
_cell.length_c   1.000
_cell.angle_alpha   90.00
_cell.angle_beta   90.00
_cell.angle_gamma   90.00
#
_symmetry.space_group_name_H-M   'P 1'
#
loop_
_entity.id
_entity.type
_entity.pdbx_description
1 polymer ?
#
loop_
_entity_poly.entity_id
_entity_poly.type
_entity_poly.pdbx_seq_one_letter_code
_entity_poly.pdbx_strand_id
1 'polypeptide(L)'
;MVSSTMVSGEASETDDEDEDDEENPGNVKEDEDLANREDENLKEEGDADTDILESELDTNAGKAKRQKTVYKFDSDVSCSEEEAELLSSESKTCESLSIENTNSGKDKKVLILFGSDPNMLSFKDRANWTGAQARSQFRQNFFPRAQTNGMSAGFTQASVHIIPSSAADQFYEFCKMNHAALPLVYRSKPGEVSAPPLAADLDIRTDQSAYGIYENGVCTKTVTDLVDIPFDDFVTFYVGCSSSFELAIQNAGLPVRQLESGRKAPVYQTRVLTVKSGPFSATVGMSLRPMPRNLVERAVQVTATMDKVHGAPVHIGHPSWIGVGDLQNPDFDDKPFIKEGDVCMFWACGVTAALALMNARLPLAISVSQSDIASNFITDLNNEEFNKMDVPKWLESMQTKAVFISEKPVFCSLISDKALELIRQLKTQRKPEVVTPTDEMPDALAKAALRLSHACSVTIVTLNETSTRVGLSVLSTIKSLLSSESKEVILLVPEEKQAEWRNFIDRCVELQLLKKSIAVNNIEARNGSSKDDLLQISRHVLSTMEASTLDDVLPRKFTALIGFNQEGGSVWVESTADQMTSNDVTKTSHSFWPGEVIAAALYILNCCPVHSRYLRKGSGLHQPLHQSKYLMAPKELGTVMSNLEVIFSADEVEDLINKINNSVSNAMSYLNGEA
;
A
#
# COMPACT_ATOMS: atom_id res chain seq x y z
N MET A 1 -29.63 -34.03 44.01
CA MET A 1 -30.84 -33.18 44.18
C MET A 1 -31.10 -32.61 42.79
N VAL A 2 -32.13 -33.02 42.05
CA VAL A 2 -33.60 -32.86 42.28
C VAL A 2 -33.93 -31.36 42.28
N SER A 3 -34.78 -30.78 41.41
CA SER A 3 -35.90 -31.30 40.56
C SER A 3 -35.75 -30.89 39.07
N SER A 4 -36.25 -31.58 38.02
CA SER A 4 -37.64 -31.91 37.59
C SER A 4 -38.48 -30.67 37.20
N THR A 5 -39.27 -30.57 36.10
CA THR A 5 -39.63 -31.44 34.93
C THR A 5 -40.21 -30.51 33.81
N MET A 6 -40.80 -30.83 32.63
CA MET A 6 -41.32 -32.01 31.86
C MET A 6 -41.31 -31.62 30.33
N VAL A 7 -41.25 -32.50 29.30
CA VAL A 7 -42.32 -33.24 28.54
C VAL A 7 -43.38 -32.31 27.87
N SER A 8 -43.84 -32.43 26.60
CA SER A 8 -43.76 -33.40 25.47
C SER A 8 -43.87 -32.65 24.10
N GLY A 9 -43.70 -33.22 22.89
CA GLY A 9 -43.37 -34.58 22.41
C GLY A 9 -43.86 -34.80 20.95
N GLU A 10 -43.42 -35.89 20.29
CA GLU A 10 -43.90 -36.47 18.98
C GLU A 10 -43.81 -35.57 17.71
N ALA A 11 -43.28 -35.94 16.52
CA ALA A 11 -42.87 -37.18 15.82
C ALA A 11 -43.91 -37.79 14.84
N SER A 12 -43.67 -37.61 13.53
CA SER A 12 -44.24 -38.41 12.42
C SER A 12 -43.46 -38.19 11.11
N GLU A 13 -43.20 -39.26 10.36
CA GLU A 13 -42.79 -39.26 8.94
C GLU A 13 -44.04 -39.39 8.04
N THR A 14 -43.99 -38.94 6.77
CA THR A 14 -44.57 -39.57 5.55
C THR A 14 -44.42 -38.64 4.32
N ASP A 15 -43.63 -39.08 3.35
CA ASP A 15 -44.00 -39.41 1.96
C ASP A 15 -44.97 -38.49 1.15
N ASP A 16 -44.41 -37.93 0.06
CA ASP A 16 -44.80 -38.02 -1.37
C ASP A 16 -46.17 -37.56 -1.98
N GLU A 17 -46.03 -37.22 -3.28
CA GLU A 17 -46.99 -37.22 -4.42
C GLU A 17 -47.96 -36.04 -4.71
N ASP A 18 -48.29 -35.94 -6.02
CA ASP A 18 -49.32 -35.15 -6.74
C ASP A 18 -49.26 -33.60 -6.79
N GLU A 19 -49.70 -32.90 -7.84
CA GLU A 19 -49.71 -33.12 -9.32
C GLU A 19 -50.19 -31.80 -10.00
N ASP A 20 -49.61 -31.40 -11.15
CA ASP A 20 -50.14 -30.56 -12.27
C ASP A 20 -51.01 -29.28 -11.97
N ASP A 21 -51.52 -28.47 -12.90
CA ASP A 21 -51.47 -28.39 -14.38
C ASP A 21 -51.60 -26.90 -14.85
N GLU A 22 -51.15 -26.57 -16.07
CA GLU A 22 -51.88 -25.76 -17.08
C GLU A 22 -51.03 -25.40 -18.33
N GLU A 23 -51.62 -25.71 -19.48
CA GLU A 23 -51.24 -25.60 -20.90
C GLU A 23 -50.46 -24.33 -21.36
N ASN A 24 -49.47 -24.35 -22.29
CA ASN A 24 -49.42 -24.87 -23.68
C ASN A 24 -50.28 -24.00 -24.66
N PRO A 25 -50.02 -23.84 -25.99
CA PRO A 25 -48.94 -24.37 -26.84
C PRO A 25 -48.19 -23.40 -27.79
N GLY A 26 -46.97 -23.79 -28.15
CA GLY A 26 -46.48 -23.96 -29.54
C GLY A 26 -46.37 -22.78 -30.54
N ASN A 27 -45.17 -22.64 -31.12
CA ASN A 27 -45.01 -22.84 -32.56
C ASN A 27 -43.58 -23.29 -32.93
N VAL A 28 -43.43 -24.04 -34.03
CA VAL A 28 -42.13 -24.55 -34.53
C VAL A 28 -41.87 -23.98 -35.92
N LYS A 29 -40.63 -23.53 -36.16
CA LYS A 29 -39.98 -23.61 -37.48
C LYS A 29 -38.48 -23.37 -37.40
N GLU A 30 -37.72 -24.37 -37.79
CA GLU A 30 -36.38 -24.20 -38.35
C GLU A 30 -36.51 -23.82 -39.83
N ASP A 31 -35.51 -23.15 -40.40
CA ASP A 31 -34.89 -23.45 -41.70
C ASP A 31 -33.80 -22.39 -42.00
N GLU A 32 -32.72 -22.85 -42.64
CA GLU A 32 -31.75 -22.24 -43.59
C GLU A 32 -31.71 -20.67 -43.72
N ASP A 33 -30.55 -20.00 -43.85
CA ASP A 33 -29.36 -20.41 -44.61
C ASP A 33 -28.10 -19.56 -44.26
N LEU A 34 -26.92 -19.89 -44.83
CA LEU A 34 -25.63 -19.22 -44.59
C LEU A 34 -25.07 -18.46 -45.82
N ALA A 35 -24.51 -17.28 -45.54
CA ALA A 35 -23.52 -16.52 -46.33
C ALA A 35 -23.91 -16.03 -47.74
N ASN A 36 -23.63 -14.74 -48.03
CA ASN A 36 -22.66 -14.29 -49.05
C ASN A 36 -22.64 -12.76 -49.23
N ARG A 37 -21.63 -12.29 -49.98
CA ARG A 37 -21.35 -10.92 -50.46
C ARG A 37 -20.68 -10.00 -49.42
N GLU A 38 -19.37 -9.71 -49.51
CA GLU A 38 -18.54 -9.14 -50.62
C GLU A 38 -18.57 -7.61 -50.64
N ASP A 39 -17.43 -7.00 -50.29
CA ASP A 39 -17.03 -5.69 -50.78
C ASP A 39 -16.86 -5.73 -52.30
N GLU A 40 -17.18 -4.63 -53.01
CA GLU A 40 -16.20 -3.93 -53.86
C GLU A 40 -16.80 -2.66 -54.52
N ASN A 41 -15.98 -1.60 -54.58
CA ASN A 41 -15.81 -0.67 -55.72
C ASN A 41 -16.99 0.23 -56.20
N LEU A 42 -16.77 1.45 -56.74
CA LEU A 42 -15.70 2.46 -56.65
C LEU A 42 -16.15 3.74 -57.44
N LYS A 43 -15.33 4.81 -57.46
CA LYS A 43 -15.33 5.93 -58.45
C LYS A 43 -16.55 6.89 -58.40
N GLU A 44 -16.59 8.08 -59.02
CA GLU A 44 -15.73 8.80 -60.00
C GLU A 44 -16.04 10.32 -59.87
N GLU A 45 -15.21 11.35 -60.10
CA GLU A 45 -13.77 11.65 -59.94
C GLU A 45 -13.62 13.22 -60.10
N GLY A 46 -12.59 13.92 -59.57
CA GLY A 46 -12.43 15.38 -59.85
C GLY A 46 -11.50 16.25 -58.95
N ASP A 47 -10.24 16.40 -59.36
CA ASP A 47 -9.52 17.64 -59.78
C ASP A 47 -9.72 18.99 -59.02
N ALA A 48 -8.73 19.87 -58.82
CA ALA A 48 -7.26 19.91 -59.00
C ALA A 48 -6.70 21.05 -58.07
N ASP A 49 -5.42 21.39 -57.86
CA ASP A 49 -4.17 21.28 -58.64
C ASP A 49 -2.98 20.86 -57.78
N THR A 50 -1.88 20.46 -58.44
CA THR A 50 -0.58 20.11 -57.81
C THR A 50 0.48 21.18 -58.04
N ASP A 51 1.51 21.18 -57.20
CA ASP A 51 2.85 21.62 -57.61
C ASP A 51 3.89 20.62 -57.05
N ILE A 52 4.88 20.27 -57.85
CA ILE A 52 5.68 19.04 -57.68
C ILE A 52 7.18 19.35 -57.69
N LEU A 53 7.94 18.76 -56.77
CA LEU A 53 9.30 18.29 -57.08
C LEU A 53 9.62 16.99 -56.33
N GLU A 54 9.83 15.92 -57.09
CA GLU A 54 10.19 14.59 -56.62
C GLU A 54 11.71 14.39 -56.52
N SER A 55 12.08 13.23 -55.98
CA SER A 55 13.26 12.38 -56.23
C SER A 55 14.11 12.07 -54.98
N GLU A 56 14.52 10.83 -54.71
CA GLU A 56 14.24 9.56 -55.42
C GLU A 56 14.22 8.38 -54.43
N LEU A 57 13.71 7.22 -54.87
CA LEU A 57 13.58 6.01 -54.05
C LEU A 57 14.86 5.17 -54.06
N ASP A 58 15.06 4.36 -53.00
CA ASP A 58 15.17 2.91 -53.23
C ASP A 58 14.64 2.10 -52.02
N THR A 59 14.42 0.82 -52.25
CA THR A 59 13.72 -0.13 -51.39
C THR A 59 14.66 -1.18 -50.82
N ASN A 60 14.35 -1.72 -49.62
CA ASN A 60 14.46 -3.16 -49.35
C ASN A 60 13.84 -3.56 -48.01
N ALA A 61 13.42 -4.81 -47.89
CA ALA A 61 12.86 -5.38 -46.66
C ALA A 61 13.84 -6.38 -46.03
N GLY A 62 13.91 -6.46 -44.69
CA GLY A 62 14.53 -7.62 -44.04
C GLY A 62 15.02 -7.48 -42.60
N LYS A 63 14.42 -8.28 -41.71
CA LYS A 63 15.02 -8.88 -40.49
C LYS A 63 15.60 -7.91 -39.45
N ALA A 64 14.82 -7.67 -38.39
CA ALA A 64 15.29 -7.07 -37.15
C ALA A 64 16.45 -7.87 -36.52
N LYS A 65 17.59 -7.20 -36.27
CA LYS A 65 18.68 -7.74 -35.44
C LYS A 65 18.59 -7.15 -34.03
N ARG A 66 18.60 -8.00 -33.00
CA ARG A 66 18.87 -7.56 -31.61
C ARG A 66 20.28 -6.99 -31.54
N GLN A 67 20.41 -5.68 -31.35
CA GLN A 67 21.71 -5.03 -31.18
C GLN A 67 22.19 -5.20 -29.73
N LYS A 68 23.37 -5.77 -29.55
CA LYS A 68 23.95 -6.09 -28.24
C LYS A 68 24.96 -5.01 -27.85
N THR A 69 24.51 -3.97 -27.16
CA THR A 69 25.37 -2.86 -26.71
C THR A 69 26.41 -3.37 -25.72
N VAL A 70 27.69 -3.20 -26.06
CA VAL A 70 28.82 -3.46 -25.16
C VAL A 70 29.39 -2.11 -24.75
N TYR A 71 29.33 -1.80 -23.46
CA TYR A 71 30.00 -0.62 -22.91
C TYR A 71 31.49 -0.93 -22.72
N LYS A 72 32.34 -0.16 -23.40
CA LYS A 72 33.79 -0.14 -23.18
C LYS A 72 34.09 0.98 -22.17
N PHE A 73 34.56 0.61 -20.99
CA PHE A 73 35.05 1.57 -20.01
C PHE A 73 36.52 1.85 -20.30
N ASP A 74 36.82 3.07 -20.74
CA ASP A 74 38.16 3.64 -20.72
C ASP A 74 38.23 4.60 -19.53
N SER A 75 39.10 4.31 -18.55
CA SER A 75 39.29 5.14 -17.36
C SER A 75 40.73 5.04 -16.87
N ASP A 76 41.56 5.97 -17.32
CA ASP A 76 42.93 6.11 -16.81
C ASP A 76 42.91 6.57 -15.35
N VAL A 77 43.34 5.69 -14.45
CA VAL A 77 43.65 6.03 -13.05
C VAL A 77 45.04 5.46 -12.75
N SER A 78 45.99 6.35 -12.45
CA SER A 78 47.37 5.97 -12.17
C SER A 78 47.49 5.22 -10.84
N CYS A 79 47.86 3.94 -10.89
CA CYS A 79 48.22 3.16 -9.71
C CYS A 79 49.69 3.40 -9.34
N SER A 80 50.00 3.43 -8.04
CA SER A 80 51.36 3.60 -7.51
C SER A 80 52.15 2.29 -7.49
N GLU A 81 53.45 2.34 -7.73
CA GLU A 81 54.29 1.18 -8.09
C GLU A 81 54.46 0.11 -6.98
N GLU A 82 54.02 0.35 -5.74
CA GLU A 82 54.16 -0.60 -4.62
C GLU A 82 53.12 -1.75 -4.60
N GLU A 83 52.00 -1.66 -5.35
CA GLU A 83 51.02 -2.76 -5.42
C GLU A 83 51.36 -3.80 -6.52
N ALA A 84 52.36 -3.54 -7.37
CA ALA A 84 52.63 -4.35 -8.56
C ALA A 84 53.38 -5.67 -8.30
N GLU A 85 54.26 -5.75 -7.29
CA GLU A 85 55.12 -6.93 -7.08
C GLU A 85 54.37 -8.13 -6.45
N LEU A 86 53.36 -7.86 -5.60
CA LEU A 86 52.61 -8.90 -4.87
C LEU A 86 51.72 -9.78 -5.77
N LEU A 87 51.31 -9.29 -6.94
CA LEU A 87 50.42 -10.01 -7.87
C LEU A 87 51.17 -10.87 -8.92
N SER A 88 52.50 -11.00 -8.80
CA SER A 88 53.35 -11.61 -9.83
C SER A 88 53.71 -13.10 -9.62
N SER A 89 53.42 -13.67 -8.45
CA SER A 89 54.02 -14.95 -8.01
C SER A 89 53.17 -16.22 -8.22
N GLU A 90 51.84 -16.13 -8.24
CA GLU A 90 50.94 -17.31 -8.27
C GLU A 90 50.26 -17.54 -9.64
N SER A 91 51.04 -17.96 -10.64
CA SER A 91 50.50 -18.25 -11.99
C SER A 91 51.17 -19.44 -12.71
N LYS A 92 51.43 -20.55 -12.00
CA LYS A 92 52.03 -21.78 -12.60
C LYS A 92 51.45 -23.09 -12.07
N THR A 93 50.35 -23.55 -12.66
CA THR A 93 50.23 -24.83 -13.41
C THR A 93 48.79 -25.01 -13.90
N CYS A 94 48.62 -25.24 -15.21
CA CYS A 94 47.35 -25.69 -15.77
C CYS A 94 47.66 -26.69 -16.89
N GLU A 95 47.77 -27.96 -16.54
CA GLU A 95 47.94 -29.04 -17.52
C GLU A 95 46.58 -29.55 -17.98
N SER A 96 46.38 -29.58 -19.30
CA SER A 96 45.16 -30.10 -19.92
C SER A 96 45.16 -31.62 -19.91
N LEU A 97 44.18 -32.24 -19.25
CA LEU A 97 43.92 -33.67 -19.38
C LEU A 97 42.60 -33.94 -20.11
N SER A 98 42.69 -34.84 -21.08
CA SER A 98 41.61 -35.20 -22.02
C SER A 98 40.64 -36.21 -21.45
N ILE A 99 39.38 -36.14 -21.90
CA ILE A 99 38.33 -37.11 -21.54
C ILE A 99 38.57 -38.41 -22.33
N GLU A 100 39.02 -39.47 -21.67
CA GLU A 100 38.82 -40.84 -22.15
C GLU A 100 37.47 -41.38 -21.67
N ASN A 101 36.84 -42.22 -22.50
CA ASN A 101 35.43 -42.58 -22.38
C ASN A 101 35.26 -44.11 -22.28
N THR A 102 35.08 -44.63 -21.06
CA THR A 102 34.93 -46.08 -20.82
C THR A 102 33.63 -46.41 -20.08
N ASN A 103 32.77 -47.20 -20.73
CA ASN A 103 31.54 -47.73 -20.12
C ASN A 103 31.82 -48.87 -19.14
N SER A 104 31.40 -48.73 -17.89
CA SER A 104 30.83 -49.83 -17.10
C SER A 104 29.88 -49.26 -16.04
N GLY A 105 28.81 -49.99 -15.71
CA GLY A 105 27.72 -49.48 -14.88
C GLY A 105 27.59 -50.19 -13.53
N LYS A 106 27.43 -49.40 -12.47
CA LYS A 106 26.63 -49.69 -11.25
C LYS A 106 26.49 -48.42 -10.39
N ASP A 107 25.33 -48.30 -9.73
CA ASP A 107 25.00 -47.47 -8.56
C ASP A 107 25.76 -46.14 -8.36
N LYS A 108 25.35 -45.09 -9.08
CA LYS A 108 25.78 -43.72 -8.78
C LYS A 108 25.04 -43.14 -7.56
N LYS A 109 25.58 -43.34 -6.36
CA LYS A 109 25.45 -42.32 -5.31
C LYS A 109 26.25 -41.10 -5.77
N VAL A 110 25.56 -40.02 -6.14
CA VAL A 110 26.21 -38.77 -6.57
C VAL A 110 26.71 -37.99 -5.35
N LEU A 111 27.85 -38.43 -4.81
CA LEU A 111 28.60 -37.65 -3.83
C LEU A 111 29.38 -36.57 -4.57
N ILE A 112 28.87 -35.33 -4.57
CA ILE A 112 29.59 -34.20 -5.16
C ILE A 112 30.74 -33.82 -4.23
N LEU A 113 31.92 -34.38 -4.49
CA LEU A 113 33.17 -33.99 -3.83
C LEU A 113 33.59 -32.60 -4.35
N PHE A 114 33.21 -31.55 -3.62
CA PHE A 114 33.78 -30.22 -3.82
C PHE A 114 35.24 -30.21 -3.36
N GLY A 115 36.16 -30.50 -4.30
CA GLY A 115 37.61 -30.41 -4.11
C GLY A 115 38.14 -28.97 -4.11
N SER A 116 37.39 -28.04 -3.53
CA SER A 116 37.68 -26.61 -3.48
C SER A 116 37.44 -26.09 -2.06
N ASP A 117 38.26 -25.15 -1.62
CA ASP A 117 38.05 -24.43 -0.35
C ASP A 117 36.61 -23.85 -0.30
N PRO A 118 35.81 -24.06 0.77
CA PRO A 118 34.47 -23.49 0.87
C PRO A 118 34.43 -21.95 0.75
N ASN A 119 35.55 -21.26 1.01
CA ASN A 119 35.69 -19.81 0.79
C ASN A 119 35.83 -19.40 -0.69
N MET A 120 36.11 -20.34 -1.62
CA MET A 120 36.27 -20.06 -3.05
C MET A 120 34.95 -19.97 -3.84
N LEU A 121 33.80 -20.32 -3.24
CA LEU A 121 32.50 -20.25 -3.93
C LEU A 121 32.03 -18.80 -4.05
N SER A 122 32.04 -18.27 -5.28
CA SER A 122 31.72 -16.87 -5.52
C SER A 122 30.24 -16.56 -5.25
N PHE A 123 29.92 -15.27 -5.10
CA PHE A 123 28.53 -14.83 -4.96
C PHE A 123 27.65 -15.27 -6.16
N LYS A 124 28.24 -15.36 -7.37
CA LYS A 124 27.52 -15.81 -8.58
C LYS A 124 27.18 -17.30 -8.53
N ASP A 125 28.02 -18.12 -7.94
CA ASP A 125 27.79 -19.57 -7.85
C ASP A 125 26.64 -19.87 -6.89
N ARG A 126 26.61 -19.15 -5.75
CA ARG A 126 25.57 -19.25 -4.72
C ARG A 126 24.22 -18.69 -5.16
N ALA A 127 24.21 -17.73 -6.10
CA ALA A 127 22.99 -17.24 -6.73
C ALA A 127 22.30 -18.30 -7.60
N ASN A 128 23.04 -19.26 -8.16
CA ASN A 128 22.51 -20.31 -9.04
C ASN A 128 22.03 -21.57 -8.31
N TRP A 129 22.13 -21.63 -6.97
CA TRP A 129 21.69 -22.79 -6.18
C TRP A 129 20.16 -22.91 -6.13
N THR A 130 19.62 -24.13 -6.17
CA THR A 130 18.23 -24.37 -5.76
C THR A 130 18.06 -24.19 -4.24
N GLY A 131 16.83 -23.97 -3.78
CA GLY A 131 16.53 -23.92 -2.34
C GLY A 131 17.08 -25.14 -1.59
N ALA A 132 16.78 -26.35 -2.09
CA ALA A 132 17.33 -27.59 -1.56
C ALA A 132 18.87 -27.66 -1.51
N GLN A 133 19.58 -27.12 -2.51
CA GLN A 133 21.05 -27.05 -2.49
C GLN A 133 21.55 -26.13 -1.36
N ALA A 134 20.95 -24.95 -1.21
CA ALA A 134 21.33 -24.01 -0.14
C ALA A 134 21.02 -24.56 1.26
N ARG A 135 19.81 -25.12 1.48
CA ARG A 135 19.45 -25.81 2.74
C ARG A 135 20.42 -26.94 3.08
N SER A 136 20.84 -27.73 2.08
CA SER A 136 21.85 -28.78 2.26
C SER A 136 23.21 -28.25 2.72
N GLN A 137 23.61 -27.03 2.34
CA GLN A 137 24.83 -26.40 2.84
C GLN A 137 24.70 -25.93 4.30
N PHE A 138 23.54 -25.40 4.68
CA PHE A 138 23.25 -24.98 6.05
C PHE A 138 23.17 -26.19 7.00
N ARG A 139 22.50 -27.26 6.57
CA ARG A 139 22.37 -28.54 7.28
C ARG A 139 23.71 -29.24 7.55
N GLN A 140 24.73 -28.98 6.73
CA GLN A 140 26.12 -29.46 6.92
C GLN A 140 27.02 -28.43 7.63
N ASN A 141 26.46 -27.28 8.01
CA ASN A 141 27.13 -26.15 8.65
C ASN A 141 28.38 -25.64 7.90
N PHE A 142 28.40 -25.74 6.57
CA PHE A 142 29.49 -25.23 5.74
C PHE A 142 29.47 -23.70 5.58
N PHE A 143 28.29 -23.08 5.78
CA PHE A 143 28.08 -21.63 5.69
C PHE A 143 27.41 -21.09 6.97
N PRO A 144 28.08 -21.19 8.14
CA PRO A 144 27.53 -20.75 9.42
C PRO A 144 27.20 -19.26 9.38
N ARG A 145 25.98 -18.90 9.79
CA ARG A 145 25.47 -17.52 9.83
C ARG A 145 25.58 -16.73 8.52
N ALA A 146 25.60 -17.43 7.38
CA ALA A 146 25.61 -16.78 6.08
C ALA A 146 24.30 -16.03 5.79
N GLN A 147 24.42 -14.81 5.25
CA GLN A 147 23.30 -14.00 4.80
C GLN A 147 22.76 -14.55 3.47
N THR A 148 21.45 -14.71 3.33
CA THR A 148 20.81 -15.34 2.16
C THR A 148 20.45 -14.36 1.04
N ASN A 149 20.72 -13.06 1.21
CA ASN A 149 20.47 -12.04 0.19
C ASN A 149 21.23 -12.38 -1.12
N GLY A 150 20.48 -12.60 -2.21
CA GLY A 150 21.02 -12.99 -3.51
C GLY A 150 21.49 -14.45 -3.63
N MET A 151 21.37 -15.27 -2.59
CA MET A 151 21.45 -16.73 -2.71
C MET A 151 20.16 -17.28 -3.32
N SER A 152 20.27 -18.32 -4.14
CA SER A 152 19.12 -18.98 -4.80
C SER A 152 18.18 -18.00 -5.49
N ALA A 153 18.71 -17.24 -6.45
CA ALA A 153 17.97 -16.23 -7.20
C ALA A 153 16.77 -16.86 -7.92
N GLY A 154 15.58 -16.27 -7.71
CA GLY A 154 14.32 -16.80 -8.24
C GLY A 154 13.55 -17.73 -7.30
N PHE A 155 14.12 -18.14 -6.16
CA PHE A 155 13.39 -18.86 -5.11
C PHE A 155 12.84 -17.90 -4.04
N THR A 156 11.67 -18.20 -3.48
CA THR A 156 11.07 -17.42 -2.40
C THR A 156 11.83 -17.65 -1.09
N GLN A 157 12.07 -16.57 -0.33
CA GLN A 157 12.69 -16.61 1.00
C GLN A 157 11.69 -16.17 2.07
N ALA A 158 11.74 -16.81 3.24
CA ALA A 158 10.88 -16.51 4.38
C ALA A 158 11.70 -16.29 5.66
N SER A 159 11.32 -15.27 6.43
CA SER A 159 11.74 -15.16 7.82
C SER A 159 10.98 -16.17 8.67
N VAL A 160 11.65 -16.78 9.65
CA VAL A 160 11.09 -17.88 10.45
C VAL A 160 10.98 -17.49 11.91
N HIS A 161 9.83 -17.81 12.50
CA HIS A 161 9.46 -17.50 13.88
C HIS A 161 8.86 -18.76 14.51
N ILE A 162 9.44 -19.24 15.60
CA ILE A 162 9.06 -20.49 16.25
C ILE A 162 8.72 -20.21 17.71
N ILE A 163 7.51 -20.58 18.13
CA ILE A 163 6.96 -20.24 19.45
C ILE A 163 6.18 -21.42 20.07
N PRO A 164 6.03 -21.48 21.39
CA PRO A 164 5.19 -22.49 22.06
C PRO A 164 3.74 -22.47 21.56
N SER A 165 3.12 -23.64 21.47
CA SER A 165 1.79 -23.84 20.89
C SER A 165 0.72 -23.01 21.58
N SER A 166 0.86 -22.84 22.90
CA SER A 166 0.00 -22.01 23.77
C SER A 166 -0.12 -20.54 23.35
N ALA A 167 0.82 -20.00 22.57
CA ALA A 167 0.78 -18.64 22.03
C ALA A 167 0.49 -18.59 20.51
N ALA A 168 0.43 -19.74 19.84
CA ALA A 168 0.43 -19.82 18.38
C ALA A 168 -0.81 -19.19 17.71
N ASP A 169 -2.02 -19.38 18.26
CA ASP A 169 -3.24 -18.80 17.68
C ASP A 169 -3.28 -17.27 17.82
N GLN A 170 -2.75 -16.74 18.93
CA GLN A 170 -2.65 -15.30 19.13
C GLN A 170 -1.60 -14.68 18.18
N PHE A 171 -0.50 -15.38 17.88
CA PHE A 171 0.47 -14.94 16.87
C PHE A 171 -0.06 -15.07 15.44
N TYR A 172 -0.86 -16.11 15.14
CA TYR A 172 -1.54 -16.27 13.86
C TYR A 172 -2.47 -15.07 13.57
N GLU A 173 -3.33 -14.71 14.52
CA GLU A 173 -4.18 -13.53 14.41
C GLU A 173 -3.36 -12.23 14.41
N PHE A 174 -2.21 -12.16 15.11
CA PHE A 174 -1.29 -11.03 15.03
C PHE A 174 -0.73 -10.84 13.61
N CYS A 175 -0.28 -11.90 12.95
CA CYS A 175 0.21 -11.85 11.57
C CYS A 175 -0.90 -11.43 10.60
N LYS A 176 -2.08 -12.05 10.70
CA LYS A 176 -3.29 -11.73 9.91
C LYS A 176 -3.74 -10.28 10.07
N MET A 177 -3.71 -9.73 11.29
CA MET A 177 -4.08 -8.34 11.57
C MET A 177 -2.96 -7.34 11.25
N ASN A 178 -1.77 -7.77 10.82
CA ASN A 178 -0.64 -6.90 10.44
C ASN A 178 -0.01 -7.35 9.10
N HIS A 179 -0.84 -7.81 8.15
CA HIS A 179 -0.43 -8.62 7.00
C HIS A 179 0.71 -8.02 6.14
N ALA A 180 0.74 -6.69 5.93
CA ALA A 180 1.80 -6.08 5.11
C ALA A 180 3.19 -6.15 5.76
N ALA A 181 3.25 -6.21 7.10
CA ALA A 181 4.50 -6.43 7.85
C ALA A 181 4.78 -7.92 8.03
N LEU A 182 3.70 -8.70 8.19
CA LEU A 182 3.72 -10.11 8.56
C LEU A 182 2.93 -10.98 7.56
N PRO A 183 3.37 -11.05 6.29
CA PRO A 183 2.70 -11.87 5.30
C PRO A 183 2.96 -13.35 5.55
N LEU A 184 2.06 -13.99 6.29
CA LEU A 184 2.16 -15.41 6.63
C LEU A 184 2.00 -16.28 5.36
N VAL A 185 3.02 -17.08 5.10
CA VAL A 185 3.06 -18.06 3.99
C VAL A 185 2.65 -19.44 4.49
N TYR A 186 3.15 -19.86 5.65
CA TYR A 186 2.84 -21.16 6.25
C TYR A 186 2.90 -21.14 7.78
N ARG A 187 2.05 -21.96 8.42
CA ARG A 187 2.06 -22.26 9.85
C ARG A 187 2.08 -23.79 9.99
N SER A 188 3.04 -24.34 10.71
CA SER A 188 3.12 -25.77 11.01
C SER A 188 2.11 -26.19 12.09
N LYS A 189 1.95 -27.49 12.30
CA LYS A 189 1.41 -28.05 13.55
C LYS A 189 2.45 -27.95 14.68
N PRO A 190 2.06 -28.09 15.96
CA PRO A 190 2.99 -28.31 17.05
C PRO A 190 3.89 -29.53 16.77
N GLY A 191 5.20 -29.41 17.01
CA GLY A 191 6.17 -30.48 16.79
C GLY A 191 6.54 -30.75 15.33
N GLU A 192 5.87 -30.13 14.36
CA GLU A 192 6.09 -30.36 12.93
C GLU A 192 7.30 -29.53 12.44
N VAL A 193 8.43 -30.21 12.24
CA VAL A 193 9.71 -29.62 11.78
C VAL A 193 9.79 -29.39 10.27
N SER A 194 8.84 -29.95 9.50
CA SER A 194 8.77 -29.83 8.05
C SER A 194 7.70 -28.82 7.61
N ALA A 195 7.74 -28.40 6.36
CA ALA A 195 6.67 -27.64 5.72
C ALA A 195 6.56 -28.06 4.24
N PRO A 196 5.91 -29.19 3.93
CA PRO A 196 5.84 -29.74 2.57
C PRO A 196 5.38 -28.77 1.46
N PRO A 197 4.46 -27.80 1.72
CA PRO A 197 4.11 -26.78 0.72
C PRO A 197 5.22 -25.77 0.40
N LEU A 198 6.28 -25.68 1.23
CA LEU A 198 7.43 -24.79 1.01
C LEU A 198 8.64 -25.53 0.44
N ALA A 199 8.86 -26.77 0.86
CA ALA A 199 9.92 -27.64 0.33
C ALA A 199 9.67 -29.12 0.66
N ALA A 200 10.10 -30.01 -0.23
CA ALA A 200 9.87 -31.45 -0.08
C ALA A 200 10.82 -32.12 0.93
N ASP A 201 12.07 -31.68 1.00
CA ASP A 201 13.06 -32.09 2.01
C ASP A 201 13.41 -30.85 2.85
N LEU A 202 12.78 -30.78 4.04
CA LEU A 202 12.81 -29.65 4.97
C LEU A 202 12.88 -30.17 6.40
N ASP A 203 13.93 -29.81 7.13
CA ASP A 203 13.96 -29.83 8.60
C ASP A 203 14.37 -28.45 9.14
N ILE A 204 13.40 -27.71 9.70
CA ILE A 204 13.62 -26.33 10.11
C ILE A 204 14.57 -26.17 11.30
N ARG A 205 15.03 -27.27 11.89
CA ARG A 205 16.07 -27.26 12.93
C ARG A 205 17.49 -27.15 12.38
N THR A 206 17.69 -27.33 11.07
CA THR A 206 19.02 -27.34 10.44
C THR A 206 19.10 -26.60 9.09
N ASP A 207 17.95 -26.26 8.50
CA ASP A 207 17.87 -25.73 7.14
C ASP A 207 17.93 -24.19 7.01
N GLN A 208 18.33 -23.48 8.07
CA GLN A 208 18.61 -22.04 8.06
C GLN A 208 19.99 -21.77 8.68
N SER A 209 20.76 -20.84 8.13
CA SER A 209 22.16 -20.60 8.51
C SER A 209 22.37 -20.02 9.92
N ALA A 210 21.35 -19.39 10.51
CA ALA A 210 21.36 -18.85 11.87
C ALA A 210 19.95 -18.76 12.47
N TYR A 211 19.87 -18.90 13.79
CA TYR A 211 18.67 -18.69 14.59
C TYR A 211 19.02 -17.89 15.84
N GLY A 212 18.25 -16.83 16.12
CA GLY A 212 18.29 -16.12 17.40
C GLY A 212 17.40 -16.81 18.43
N ILE A 213 17.96 -17.11 19.59
CA ILE A 213 17.25 -17.69 20.74
C ILE A 213 16.84 -16.55 21.67
N TYR A 214 15.54 -16.44 21.95
CA TYR A 214 14.95 -15.38 22.76
C TYR A 214 14.33 -15.97 24.03
N GLU A 215 14.85 -15.57 25.19
CA GLU A 215 14.35 -16.01 26.50
C GLU A 215 13.77 -14.81 27.25
N ASN A 216 12.49 -14.89 27.62
CA ASN A 216 11.72 -13.80 28.24
C ASN A 216 11.79 -12.47 27.45
N GLY A 217 11.95 -12.57 26.12
CA GLY A 217 12.04 -11.44 25.18
C GLY A 217 13.45 -10.88 24.93
N VAL A 218 14.50 -11.43 25.55
CA VAL A 218 15.89 -11.03 25.31
C VAL A 218 16.59 -12.05 24.41
N CYS A 219 17.29 -11.61 23.37
CA CYS A 219 18.14 -12.49 22.56
C CYS A 219 19.36 -12.92 23.38
N THR A 220 19.46 -14.21 23.74
CA THR A 220 20.52 -14.72 24.64
C THR A 220 21.67 -15.38 23.89
N LYS A 221 21.42 -15.95 22.72
CA LYS A 221 22.44 -16.56 21.84
C LYS A 221 21.97 -16.69 20.40
N THR A 222 22.93 -16.72 19.47
CA THR A 222 22.70 -17.11 18.07
C THR A 222 23.33 -18.46 17.78
N VAL A 223 22.53 -19.41 17.31
CA VAL A 223 22.92 -20.80 16.99
C VAL A 223 22.81 -21.08 15.49
N THR A 224 23.48 -22.12 15.01
CA THR A 224 23.43 -22.58 13.60
C THR A 224 22.34 -23.62 13.34
N ASP A 225 21.74 -24.14 14.41
CA ASP A 225 20.85 -25.30 14.40
C ASP A 225 20.07 -25.35 15.73
N LEU A 226 19.03 -26.17 15.78
CA LEU A 226 18.08 -26.28 16.88
C LEU A 226 17.92 -27.72 17.40
N VAL A 227 18.85 -28.62 17.10
CA VAL A 227 18.69 -30.06 17.38
C VAL A 227 18.65 -30.41 18.88
N ASP A 228 19.27 -29.58 19.72
CA ASP A 228 19.24 -29.68 21.18
C ASP A 228 17.96 -29.11 21.83
N ILE A 229 17.02 -28.54 21.04
CA ILE A 229 15.80 -27.94 21.57
C ILE A 229 14.63 -28.95 21.48
N PRO A 230 13.90 -29.23 22.57
CA PRO A 230 12.72 -30.09 22.54
C PRO A 230 11.61 -29.41 21.73
N PHE A 231 11.36 -29.92 20.52
CA PHE A 231 10.54 -29.23 19.51
C PHE A 231 9.03 -29.53 19.62
N ASP A 232 8.61 -30.50 20.44
CA ASP A 232 7.27 -31.08 20.43
C ASP A 232 6.12 -30.09 20.68
N ASP A 233 6.35 -29.04 21.48
CA ASP A 233 5.37 -27.96 21.76
C ASP A 233 5.53 -26.74 20.83
N PHE A 234 6.49 -26.75 19.90
CA PHE A 234 6.79 -25.58 19.06
C PHE A 234 5.99 -25.56 17.76
N VAL A 235 5.48 -24.37 17.41
CA VAL A 235 4.81 -24.07 16.15
C VAL A 235 5.68 -23.10 15.34
N THR A 236 5.94 -23.48 14.08
CA THR A 236 6.77 -22.73 13.14
C THR A 236 5.90 -21.86 12.23
N PHE A 237 6.25 -20.58 12.12
CA PHE A 237 5.62 -19.59 11.24
C PHE A 237 6.63 -19.10 10.21
N TYR A 238 6.29 -19.22 8.93
CA TYR A 238 7.09 -18.75 7.80
C TYR A 238 6.44 -17.48 7.23
N VAL A 239 7.14 -16.36 7.31
CA VAL A 239 6.66 -15.01 6.95
C VAL A 239 7.51 -14.45 5.81
N GLY A 240 6.88 -14.06 4.69
CA GLY A 240 7.55 -13.67 3.45
C GLY A 240 8.53 -12.49 3.59
N CYS A 241 9.60 -12.49 2.79
CA CYS A 241 10.76 -11.60 2.97
C CYS A 241 11.24 -10.90 1.68
N SER A 242 11.95 -9.77 1.84
CA SER A 242 12.28 -8.80 0.79
C SER A 242 13.25 -9.27 -0.29
N SER A 243 13.96 -10.40 -0.10
CA SER A 243 14.85 -10.98 -1.12
C SER A 243 14.13 -11.23 -2.46
N SER A 244 12.83 -11.54 -2.36
CA SER A 244 11.90 -11.73 -3.48
C SER A 244 11.52 -10.42 -4.21
N PHE A 245 11.41 -9.33 -3.44
CA PHE A 245 10.87 -8.04 -3.83
C PHE A 245 11.88 -7.19 -4.62
N GLU A 246 13.17 -7.22 -4.26
CA GLU A 246 14.18 -6.39 -4.93
C GLU A 246 14.41 -6.82 -6.39
N LEU A 247 14.36 -8.14 -6.66
CA LEU A 247 14.45 -8.68 -8.03
C LEU A 247 13.30 -8.20 -8.92
N ALA A 248 12.08 -8.09 -8.40
CA ALA A 248 10.93 -7.59 -9.16
C ALA A 248 11.09 -6.10 -9.52
N ILE A 249 11.64 -5.30 -8.60
CA ILE A 249 11.97 -3.89 -8.86
C ILE A 249 13.07 -3.77 -9.93
N GLN A 250 14.15 -4.56 -9.84
CA GLN A 250 15.21 -4.59 -10.86
C GLN A 250 14.68 -5.02 -12.24
N ASN A 251 13.89 -6.10 -12.31
CA ASN A 251 13.30 -6.60 -13.56
C ASN A 251 12.33 -5.61 -14.20
N ALA A 252 11.70 -4.74 -13.40
CA ALA A 252 10.87 -3.65 -13.90
C ALA A 252 11.65 -2.40 -14.37
N GLY A 253 12.99 -2.43 -14.36
CA GLY A 253 13.86 -1.33 -14.76
C GLY A 253 13.96 -0.19 -13.74
N LEU A 254 13.60 -0.45 -12.48
CA LEU A 254 13.59 0.54 -11.40
C LEU A 254 14.91 0.51 -10.62
N PRO A 255 15.41 1.66 -10.14
CA PRO A 255 16.64 1.74 -9.36
C PRO A 255 16.50 1.09 -7.98
N VAL A 256 17.57 0.44 -7.52
CA VAL A 256 17.68 -0.15 -6.18
C VAL A 256 18.95 0.40 -5.53
N ARG A 257 18.81 1.56 -4.86
CA ARG A 257 19.95 2.38 -4.40
C ARG A 257 20.93 1.66 -3.48
N GLN A 258 20.45 0.72 -2.67
CA GLN A 258 21.28 -0.12 -1.82
C GLN A 258 22.20 -1.04 -2.65
N LEU A 259 21.67 -1.69 -3.70
CA LEU A 259 22.46 -2.52 -4.62
C LEU A 259 23.40 -1.67 -5.50
N GLU A 260 22.97 -0.47 -5.92
CA GLU A 260 23.84 0.50 -6.61
C GLU A 260 25.05 0.95 -5.77
N SER A 261 24.97 0.84 -4.44
CA SER A 261 26.00 1.31 -3.50
C SER A 261 26.69 0.19 -2.71
N GLY A 262 26.40 -1.07 -3.02
CA GLY A 262 26.97 -2.24 -2.33
C GLY A 262 26.53 -2.39 -0.87
N ARG A 263 25.38 -1.81 -0.50
CA ARG A 263 24.84 -1.74 0.86
C ARG A 263 23.63 -2.65 1.02
N LYS A 264 23.30 -2.97 2.26
CA LYS A 264 21.97 -3.43 2.65
C LYS A 264 20.96 -2.26 2.65
N ALA A 265 19.68 -2.59 2.77
CA ALA A 265 18.60 -1.61 2.73
C ALA A 265 18.16 -1.21 4.16
N PRO A 266 18.28 0.06 4.58
CA PRO A 266 18.04 0.47 5.97
C PRO A 266 16.61 0.18 6.43
N VAL A 267 16.49 -0.24 7.70
CA VAL A 267 15.23 -0.53 8.37
C VAL A 267 15.12 0.30 9.66
N TYR A 268 13.95 0.87 9.88
CA TYR A 268 13.67 1.77 11.00
C TYR A 268 12.55 1.22 11.87
N GLN A 269 12.67 1.39 13.19
CA GLN A 269 11.61 1.17 14.15
C GLN A 269 10.71 2.41 14.21
N THR A 270 9.61 2.39 13.46
CA THR A 270 8.74 3.56 13.32
C THR A 270 7.88 3.81 14.57
N ARG A 271 7.21 4.97 14.66
CA ARG A 271 6.18 5.24 15.68
C ARG A 271 4.78 4.72 15.28
N VAL A 272 4.66 3.94 14.20
CA VAL A 272 3.40 3.30 13.78
C VAL A 272 3.20 2.01 14.58
N LEU A 273 2.04 1.85 15.23
CA LEU A 273 1.73 0.68 16.05
C LEU A 273 1.07 -0.45 15.26
N THR A 274 1.43 -1.70 15.56
CA THR A 274 0.71 -2.90 15.10
C THR A 274 -0.66 -3.03 15.80
N VAL A 275 -1.64 -3.63 15.14
CA VAL A 275 -2.84 -4.16 15.82
C VAL A 275 -2.41 -5.27 16.76
N LYS A 276 -2.74 -5.17 18.05
CA LYS A 276 -2.33 -6.13 19.09
C LYS A 276 -3.15 -7.43 19.02
N SER A 277 -2.54 -8.55 19.41
CA SER A 277 -3.24 -9.83 19.64
C SER A 277 -2.52 -10.61 20.73
N GLY A 278 -3.24 -10.97 21.81
CA GLY A 278 -2.63 -11.63 22.97
C GLY A 278 -1.46 -10.82 23.56
N PRO A 279 -0.30 -11.43 23.84
CA PRO A 279 0.90 -10.72 24.29
C PRO A 279 1.61 -9.95 23.14
N PHE A 280 1.27 -10.23 21.88
CA PHE A 280 1.98 -9.69 20.73
C PHE A 280 1.56 -8.26 20.43
N SER A 281 2.54 -7.35 20.53
CA SER A 281 2.42 -5.99 20.03
C SER A 281 3.79 -5.39 19.73
N ALA A 282 3.88 -4.56 18.70
CA ALA A 282 5.10 -3.89 18.31
C ALA A 282 4.80 -2.53 17.67
N THR A 283 5.88 -1.81 17.38
CA THR A 283 5.93 -0.83 16.31
C THR A 283 6.19 -1.55 14.98
N VAL A 284 5.57 -1.09 13.89
CA VAL A 284 5.84 -1.59 12.54
C VAL A 284 7.26 -1.18 12.15
N GLY A 285 8.15 -2.16 11.96
CA GLY A 285 9.44 -1.92 11.34
C GLY A 285 9.25 -1.61 9.86
N MET A 286 9.90 -0.56 9.33
CA MET A 286 9.78 -0.17 7.93
C MET A 286 11.13 -0.02 7.26
N SER A 287 11.24 -0.59 6.06
CA SER A 287 12.46 -0.59 5.25
C SER A 287 12.37 0.46 4.14
N LEU A 288 13.39 1.29 3.99
CA LEU A 288 13.43 2.42 3.05
C LEU A 288 14.02 1.98 1.70
N ARG A 289 13.41 2.40 0.60
CA ARG A 289 14.03 2.42 -0.73
C ARG A 289 13.80 3.81 -1.35
N PRO A 290 14.85 4.61 -1.62
CA PRO A 290 14.71 5.88 -2.33
C PRO A 290 14.42 5.64 -3.82
N MET A 291 13.49 6.41 -4.39
CA MET A 291 12.98 6.19 -5.75
C MET A 291 12.78 7.54 -6.46
N PRO A 292 13.30 7.75 -7.69
CA PRO A 292 13.08 8.99 -8.44
C PRO A 292 11.59 9.35 -8.53
N ARG A 293 11.23 10.63 -8.33
CA ARG A 293 9.83 11.09 -8.23
C ARG A 293 8.95 10.63 -9.42
N ASN A 294 9.51 10.53 -10.63
CA ASN A 294 8.83 10.07 -11.84
C ASN A 294 8.61 8.54 -11.92
N LEU A 295 9.31 7.74 -11.10
CA LEU A 295 9.22 6.28 -11.06
C LEU A 295 8.37 5.76 -9.89
N VAL A 296 7.92 6.63 -8.97
CA VAL A 296 7.14 6.27 -7.77
C VAL A 296 5.87 5.49 -8.12
N GLU A 297 5.06 5.93 -9.10
CA GLU A 297 3.87 5.17 -9.51
C GLU A 297 4.24 3.78 -10.08
N ARG A 298 5.32 3.68 -10.85
CA ARG A 298 5.75 2.40 -11.43
C ARG A 298 6.24 1.44 -10.35
N ALA A 299 6.99 1.92 -9.36
CA ALA A 299 7.41 1.13 -8.20
C ALA A 299 6.22 0.66 -7.35
N VAL A 300 5.21 1.51 -7.17
CA VAL A 300 3.95 1.15 -6.54
C VAL A 300 3.21 0.06 -7.32
N GLN A 301 3.04 0.20 -8.64
CA GLN A 301 2.33 -0.77 -9.48
C GLN A 301 3.00 -2.14 -9.51
N VAL A 302 4.33 -2.18 -9.60
CA VAL A 302 5.12 -3.42 -9.60
C VAL A 302 5.06 -4.15 -8.27
N THR A 303 5.04 -3.41 -7.15
CA THR A 303 5.06 -4.02 -5.81
C THR A 303 3.66 -4.31 -5.26
N ALA A 304 2.61 -3.62 -5.72
CA ALA A 304 1.26 -3.75 -5.17
C ALA A 304 0.68 -5.17 -5.23
N THR A 305 0.97 -5.94 -6.29
CA THR A 305 0.50 -7.31 -6.46
C THR A 305 1.19 -8.32 -5.52
N MET A 306 2.35 -7.97 -4.97
CA MET A 306 3.24 -8.87 -4.23
C MET A 306 2.85 -8.98 -2.73
N ASP A 307 1.56 -9.03 -2.38
CA ASP A 307 1.08 -8.81 -1.00
C ASP A 307 1.64 -9.83 0.02
N LYS A 308 2.01 -11.04 -0.42
CA LYS A 308 2.70 -12.06 0.39
C LYS A 308 4.18 -11.78 0.69
N VAL A 309 4.76 -10.76 0.06
CA VAL A 309 6.17 -10.36 0.19
C VAL A 309 6.25 -8.82 0.14
N HIS A 310 5.63 -8.19 1.15
CA HIS A 310 5.47 -6.74 1.40
C HIS A 310 4.30 -6.03 0.68
N GLY A 311 4.01 -6.39 -0.57
CA GLY A 311 3.00 -5.70 -1.38
C GLY A 311 3.32 -4.20 -1.60
N ALA A 312 2.26 -3.39 -1.72
CA ALA A 312 2.38 -1.95 -1.88
C ALA A 312 3.09 -1.27 -0.68
N PRO A 313 3.85 -0.18 -0.89
CA PRO A 313 4.47 0.58 0.19
C PRO A 313 3.43 1.12 1.18
N VAL A 314 3.81 1.22 2.44
CA VAL A 314 2.95 1.68 3.54
C VAL A 314 3.16 3.17 3.87
N HIS A 315 4.25 3.76 3.41
CA HIS A 315 4.45 5.22 3.41
C HIS A 315 5.32 5.68 2.25
N ILE A 316 5.00 6.84 1.67
CA ILE A 316 5.77 7.51 0.63
C ILE A 316 5.81 9.00 0.97
N GLY A 317 6.98 9.51 1.32
CA GLY A 317 7.13 10.91 1.74
C GLY A 317 8.07 11.11 2.93
N HIS A 318 7.83 12.19 3.67
CA HIS A 318 8.72 12.64 4.73
C HIS A 318 8.73 11.74 5.98
N PRO A 319 9.90 11.30 6.46
CA PRO A 319 10.04 10.25 7.49
C PRO A 319 9.41 10.61 8.85
N SER A 320 9.35 11.90 9.20
CA SER A 320 8.79 12.34 10.49
C SER A 320 7.30 12.00 10.69
N TRP A 321 6.55 11.74 9.61
CA TRP A 321 5.13 11.32 9.69
C TRP A 321 4.96 9.85 10.12
N ILE A 322 6.00 9.03 9.95
CA ILE A 322 6.10 7.70 10.58
C ILE A 322 6.99 7.74 11.83
N GLY A 323 7.39 8.94 12.30
CA GLY A 323 8.17 9.12 13.52
C GLY A 323 9.67 8.82 13.39
N VAL A 324 10.18 8.64 12.17
CA VAL A 324 11.62 8.52 11.92
C VAL A 324 12.23 9.92 11.85
N GLY A 325 13.14 10.24 12.77
CA GLY A 325 13.73 11.57 12.93
C GLY A 325 14.95 11.83 12.04
N ASP A 326 15.87 10.87 12.00
CA ASP A 326 17.08 10.90 11.15
C ASP A 326 17.09 9.69 10.21
N LEU A 327 17.42 9.92 8.94
CA LEU A 327 17.64 8.88 7.94
C LEU A 327 19.08 8.38 7.91
N GLN A 328 20.03 9.10 8.50
CA GLN A 328 21.43 8.68 8.56
C GLN A 328 21.75 7.79 9.78
N ASN A 329 20.75 7.46 10.60
CA ASN A 329 20.86 6.54 11.73
C ASN A 329 19.68 5.55 11.75
N PRO A 330 19.67 4.53 10.85
CA PRO A 330 18.68 3.46 10.90
C PRO A 330 18.90 2.56 12.13
N ASP A 331 17.82 1.95 12.62
CA ASP A 331 17.86 1.00 13.73
C ASP A 331 18.49 -0.35 13.33
N PHE A 332 18.39 -0.71 12.05
CA PHE A 332 19.02 -1.91 11.49
C PHE A 332 19.57 -1.66 10.06
N ASP A 333 20.64 -2.38 9.72
CA ASP A 333 21.34 -2.37 8.43
C ASP A 333 21.94 -0.99 8.03
N ASP A 334 22.39 -0.85 6.78
CA ASP A 334 23.29 0.23 6.35
C ASP A 334 22.60 1.58 6.10
N LYS A 335 23.36 2.68 6.28
CA LYS A 335 22.88 4.05 6.00
C LYS A 335 22.42 4.20 4.54
N PRO A 336 21.29 4.88 4.27
CA PRO A 336 20.72 5.00 2.93
C PRO A 336 21.63 5.79 1.99
N PHE A 337 21.62 5.40 0.72
CA PHE A 337 22.13 6.19 -0.39
C PHE A 337 20.94 6.84 -1.12
N ILE A 338 20.79 8.16 -0.97
CA ILE A 338 19.67 8.95 -1.52
C ILE A 338 20.27 9.92 -2.54
N LYS A 339 19.70 10.01 -3.74
CA LYS A 339 20.10 11.00 -4.76
C LYS A 339 19.14 12.18 -4.78
N GLU A 340 19.60 13.31 -5.31
CA GLU A 340 18.73 14.47 -5.53
C GLU A 340 17.52 14.09 -6.40
N GLY A 341 16.32 14.53 -6.01
CA GLY A 341 15.05 14.12 -6.64
C GLY A 341 14.52 12.71 -6.32
N ASP A 342 15.21 11.90 -5.48
CA ASP A 342 14.63 10.66 -4.95
C ASP A 342 13.59 10.95 -3.85
N VAL A 343 12.45 10.29 -3.94
CA VAL A 343 11.40 10.26 -2.90
C VAL A 343 11.65 9.07 -1.98
N CYS A 344 11.53 9.27 -0.66
CA CYS A 344 11.60 8.19 0.31
C CYS A 344 10.33 7.33 0.28
N MET A 345 10.45 6.06 -0.09
CA MET A 345 9.38 5.07 -0.06
C MET A 345 9.69 3.99 0.98
N PHE A 346 8.68 3.61 1.78
CA PHE A 346 8.81 2.71 2.92
C PHE A 346 7.85 1.52 2.81
N TRP A 347 8.39 0.31 2.97
CA TRP A 347 7.62 -0.94 3.05
C TRP A 347 7.72 -1.52 4.46
N ALA A 348 6.63 -2.09 4.97
CA ALA A 348 6.63 -2.75 6.27
C ALA A 348 7.52 -4.01 6.21
N CYS A 349 8.24 -4.32 7.28
CA CYS A 349 9.34 -5.29 7.29
C CYS A 349 9.13 -6.40 8.34
N GLY A 350 9.57 -7.61 8.03
CA GLY A 350 9.45 -8.81 8.89
C GLY A 350 10.14 -8.70 10.26
N VAL A 351 11.06 -7.73 10.45
CA VAL A 351 11.60 -7.38 11.78
C VAL A 351 10.51 -7.04 12.80
N THR A 352 9.32 -6.63 12.32
CA THR A 352 8.12 -6.43 13.14
C THR A 352 7.73 -7.67 13.97
N ALA A 353 7.96 -8.89 13.46
CA ALA A 353 7.72 -10.11 14.22
C ALA A 353 8.75 -10.28 15.34
N ALA A 354 10.04 -10.09 15.06
CA ALA A 354 11.08 -10.15 16.09
C ALA A 354 10.80 -9.13 17.21
N LEU A 355 10.44 -7.88 16.86
CA LEU A 355 10.01 -6.86 17.84
C LEU A 355 8.79 -7.31 18.67
N ALA A 356 7.81 -7.96 18.03
CA ALA A 356 6.62 -8.47 18.72
C ALA A 356 6.93 -9.66 19.65
N LEU A 357 7.88 -10.53 19.30
CA LEU A 357 8.36 -11.62 20.15
C LEU A 357 9.13 -11.09 21.38
N MET A 358 10.00 -10.09 21.18
CA MET A 358 10.70 -9.40 22.27
C MET A 358 9.72 -8.76 23.25
N ASN A 359 8.65 -8.11 22.75
CA ASN A 359 7.62 -7.50 23.57
C ASN A 359 6.67 -8.51 24.24
N ALA A 360 6.41 -9.65 23.60
CA ALA A 360 5.56 -10.71 24.14
C ALA A 360 6.20 -11.47 25.32
N ARG A 361 7.55 -11.42 25.43
CA ARG A 361 8.34 -11.99 26.53
C ARG A 361 7.99 -13.46 26.85
N LEU A 362 7.80 -14.25 25.80
CA LEU A 362 7.59 -15.70 25.95
C LEU A 362 8.80 -16.34 26.65
N PRO A 363 8.61 -17.41 27.46
CA PRO A 363 9.71 -18.03 28.21
C PRO A 363 10.87 -18.47 27.31
N LEU A 364 10.54 -19.03 26.15
CA LEU A 364 11.44 -19.32 25.05
C LEU A 364 10.72 -19.06 23.72
N ALA A 365 11.40 -18.39 22.79
CA ALA A 365 11.00 -18.21 21.40
C ALA A 365 12.26 -18.25 20.51
N ILE A 366 12.09 -18.59 19.24
CA ILE A 366 13.17 -18.66 18.25
C ILE A 366 12.78 -17.79 17.07
N SER A 367 13.69 -16.97 16.56
CA SER A 367 13.42 -16.07 15.45
C SER A 367 14.70 -15.76 14.67
N VAL A 368 14.62 -14.81 13.75
CA VAL A 368 15.78 -14.21 13.09
C VAL A 368 16.75 -13.62 14.13
N SER A 369 18.05 -13.83 13.92
CA SER A 369 19.12 -13.30 14.77
C SER A 369 19.26 -11.79 14.63
N GLN A 370 19.41 -11.06 15.75
CA GLN A 370 19.70 -9.62 15.72
C GLN A 370 21.06 -9.27 15.08
N SER A 371 22.05 -10.16 15.15
CA SER A 371 23.33 -9.97 14.46
C SER A 371 23.31 -10.39 12.99
N ASP A 372 22.36 -11.23 12.59
CA ASP A 372 22.38 -11.95 11.31
C ASP A 372 21.01 -11.86 10.61
N ILE A 373 20.42 -10.66 10.59
CA ILE A 373 19.03 -10.37 10.17
C ILE A 373 18.69 -10.86 8.75
N ALA A 374 19.70 -11.02 7.89
CA ALA A 374 19.56 -11.52 6.53
C ALA A 374 19.65 -13.06 6.39
N SER A 375 19.63 -13.83 7.49
CA SER A 375 19.68 -15.30 7.47
C SER A 375 18.26 -15.89 7.38
N ASN A 376 17.67 -15.90 6.17
CA ASN A 376 16.31 -16.38 5.94
C ASN A 376 16.26 -17.86 5.54
N PHE A 377 15.09 -18.49 5.72
CA PHE A 377 14.82 -19.80 5.15
C PHE A 377 14.58 -19.69 3.63
N ILE A 378 15.18 -20.60 2.84
CA ILE A 378 15.05 -20.63 1.37
C ILE A 378 14.12 -21.79 0.97
N THR A 379 12.97 -21.45 0.41
CA THR A 379 11.95 -22.41 -0.05
C THR A 379 12.34 -23.03 -1.41
N ASP A 380 11.61 -24.07 -1.83
CA ASP A 380 11.64 -24.58 -3.21
C ASP A 380 10.61 -23.87 -4.13
N LEU A 381 9.84 -22.90 -3.61
CA LEU A 381 8.83 -22.16 -4.38
C LEU A 381 9.49 -21.14 -5.31
N ASN A 382 9.08 -21.14 -6.59
CA ASN A 382 9.46 -20.11 -7.54
C ASN A 382 8.82 -18.76 -7.17
N ASN A 383 9.63 -17.72 -7.09
CA ASN A 383 9.23 -16.38 -6.68
C ASN A 383 8.22 -15.72 -7.63
N GLU A 384 8.37 -15.90 -8.94
CA GLU A 384 7.43 -15.33 -9.91
C GLU A 384 6.09 -16.04 -9.89
N GLU A 385 6.07 -17.36 -9.71
CA GLU A 385 4.83 -18.15 -9.68
C GLU A 385 4.05 -17.90 -8.38
N PHE A 386 4.74 -17.90 -7.24
CA PHE A 386 4.15 -17.58 -5.94
C PHE A 386 3.47 -16.19 -5.93
N ASN A 387 4.15 -15.16 -6.45
CA ASN A 387 3.58 -13.81 -6.57
C ASN A 387 2.42 -13.67 -7.57
N LYS A 388 2.21 -14.66 -8.46
CA LYS A 388 1.08 -14.69 -9.40
C LYS A 388 -0.13 -15.46 -8.83
N MET A 389 0.11 -16.43 -7.95
CA MET A 389 -0.96 -17.25 -7.35
C MET A 389 -1.70 -16.56 -6.20
N ASP A 390 -1.02 -15.68 -5.46
CA ASP A 390 -1.54 -15.07 -4.22
C ASP A 390 -1.87 -13.57 -4.35
N VAL A 391 -2.20 -13.09 -5.57
CA VAL A 391 -2.66 -11.71 -5.78
C VAL A 391 -4.01 -11.50 -5.07
N PRO A 392 -4.18 -10.46 -4.23
CA PRO A 392 -5.48 -10.14 -3.65
C PRO A 392 -6.54 -9.86 -4.71
N LYS A 393 -7.72 -10.52 -4.64
CA LYS A 393 -8.79 -10.43 -5.65
C LYS A 393 -9.14 -9.03 -6.15
N TRP A 394 -9.10 -8.03 -5.26
CA TRP A 394 -9.41 -6.64 -5.61
C TRP A 394 -8.33 -5.95 -6.46
N LEU A 395 -7.12 -6.53 -6.61
CA LEU A 395 -6.08 -6.12 -7.55
C LEU A 395 -6.17 -6.81 -8.91
N GLU A 396 -6.87 -7.96 -9.03
CA GLU A 396 -7.07 -8.65 -10.31
C GLU A 396 -7.79 -7.75 -11.33
N SER A 397 -8.63 -6.82 -10.85
CA SER A 397 -9.41 -5.88 -11.67
C SER A 397 -9.13 -4.39 -11.42
N MET A 398 -8.07 -4.02 -10.69
CA MET A 398 -7.74 -2.61 -10.38
C MET A 398 -6.24 -2.35 -10.31
N GLN A 399 -5.76 -1.27 -10.94
CA GLN A 399 -4.40 -0.78 -10.73
C GLN A 399 -4.30 0.14 -9.53
N THR A 400 -3.20 0.01 -8.78
CA THR A 400 -2.82 1.00 -7.77
C THR A 400 -2.20 2.23 -8.45
N LYS A 401 -2.68 3.42 -8.08
CA LYS A 401 -2.20 4.74 -8.53
C LYS A 401 -1.57 5.52 -7.39
N ALA A 402 -0.57 6.35 -7.71
CA ALA A 402 0.23 7.08 -6.74
C ALA A 402 0.03 8.60 -6.89
N VAL A 403 -0.81 9.18 -6.03
CA VAL A 403 -1.20 10.60 -6.09
C VAL A 403 -0.39 11.41 -5.09
N PHE A 404 0.45 12.34 -5.58
CA PHE A 404 1.13 13.33 -4.74
C PHE A 404 0.11 14.34 -4.19
N ILE A 405 0.04 14.43 -2.86
CA ILE A 405 -0.91 15.27 -2.10
C ILE A 405 -0.22 16.40 -1.32
N SER A 406 1.10 16.38 -1.21
CA SER A 406 1.93 17.55 -0.96
C SER A 406 3.30 17.37 -1.61
N GLU A 407 3.97 18.48 -1.96
CA GLU A 407 5.30 18.45 -2.57
C GLU A 407 6.43 18.81 -1.57
N LYS A 408 6.15 19.56 -0.49
CA LYS A 408 7.19 20.08 0.42
C LYS A 408 6.69 20.27 1.87
N PRO A 409 6.94 19.33 2.81
CA PRO A 409 7.44 17.96 2.60
C PRO A 409 6.64 17.14 1.57
N VAL A 410 7.34 16.35 0.75
CA VAL A 410 6.72 15.43 -0.20
C VAL A 410 5.83 14.43 0.53
N PHE A 411 4.57 14.30 0.11
CA PHE A 411 3.65 13.24 0.53
C PHE A 411 2.92 12.66 -0.68
N CYS A 412 2.93 11.34 -0.83
CA CYS A 412 2.10 10.63 -1.78
C CYS A 412 1.09 9.73 -1.04
N SER A 413 -0.11 9.59 -1.61
CA SER A 413 -1.12 8.62 -1.21
C SER A 413 -1.42 7.64 -2.33
N LEU A 414 -1.77 6.42 -1.93
CA LEU A 414 -2.28 5.41 -2.85
C LEU A 414 -3.81 5.47 -2.95
N ILE A 415 -4.33 5.09 -4.11
CA ILE A 415 -5.75 4.95 -4.47
C ILE A 415 -5.86 3.92 -5.61
N SER A 416 -7.00 3.26 -5.82
CA SER A 416 -7.23 2.50 -7.06
C SER A 416 -7.61 3.42 -8.21
N ASP A 417 -7.26 3.01 -9.43
CA ASP A 417 -7.72 3.63 -10.68
C ASP A 417 -9.26 3.79 -10.74
N LYS A 418 -10.03 2.75 -10.38
CA LYS A 418 -11.50 2.80 -10.33
C LYS A 418 -12.01 3.84 -9.33
N ALA A 419 -11.42 3.93 -8.13
CA ALA A 419 -11.83 4.92 -7.14
C ALA A 419 -11.45 6.35 -7.55
N LEU A 420 -10.30 6.52 -8.23
CA LEU A 420 -9.90 7.79 -8.82
C LEU A 420 -10.89 8.24 -9.91
N GLU A 421 -11.32 7.31 -10.77
CA GLU A 421 -12.28 7.59 -11.85
C GLU A 421 -13.68 7.91 -11.32
N LEU A 422 -14.17 7.18 -10.32
CA LEU A 422 -15.43 7.51 -9.63
C LEU A 422 -15.41 8.92 -9.03
N ILE A 423 -14.27 9.36 -8.47
CA ILE A 423 -14.12 10.74 -7.96
C ILE A 423 -14.12 11.76 -9.11
N ARG A 424 -13.56 11.45 -10.29
CA ARG A 424 -13.67 12.32 -11.48
C ARG A 424 -15.11 12.44 -11.99
N GLN A 425 -15.90 11.38 -11.93
CA GLN A 425 -17.31 11.37 -12.34
C GLN A 425 -18.21 12.24 -11.43
N LEU A 426 -17.78 12.56 -10.20
CA LEU A 426 -18.44 13.58 -9.37
C LEU A 426 -18.23 15.02 -9.89
N LYS A 427 -17.19 15.26 -10.70
CA LYS A 427 -16.84 16.59 -11.22
C LYS A 427 -17.68 17.00 -12.44
N THR A 428 -18.05 16.04 -13.29
CA THR A 428 -18.67 16.28 -14.61
C THR A 428 -20.17 16.64 -14.56
N GLN A 429 -20.78 16.70 -13.38
CA GLN A 429 -22.23 16.89 -13.21
C GLN A 429 -22.66 18.36 -13.01
N ARG A 430 -21.76 19.33 -13.24
CA ARG A 430 -22.06 20.78 -13.22
C ARG A 430 -22.66 21.24 -14.54
N LYS A 431 -23.65 22.15 -14.48
CA LYS A 431 -23.97 23.01 -15.64
C LYS A 431 -22.78 23.97 -15.90
N PRO A 432 -22.37 24.19 -17.16
CA PRO A 432 -21.18 24.98 -17.48
C PRO A 432 -21.49 26.49 -17.54
N GLU A 433 -21.59 27.14 -16.39
CA GLU A 433 -21.54 28.61 -16.33
C GLU A 433 -20.08 29.07 -16.27
N VAL A 434 -19.57 29.49 -17.44
CA VAL A 434 -18.27 30.16 -17.67
C VAL A 434 -17.04 29.46 -17.05
N VAL A 435 -16.69 28.29 -17.59
CA VAL A 435 -15.36 27.68 -17.34
C VAL A 435 -14.36 28.25 -18.33
N THR A 436 -13.36 29.01 -17.86
CA THR A 436 -12.21 29.43 -18.68
C THR A 436 -11.25 28.25 -18.91
N PRO A 437 -10.77 27.98 -20.14
CA PRO A 437 -10.17 26.67 -20.46
C PRO A 437 -8.80 26.32 -19.87
N THR A 438 -8.18 27.16 -19.03
CA THR A 438 -6.72 27.10 -18.77
C THR A 438 -6.27 26.36 -17.50
N ASP A 439 -7.08 26.33 -16.43
CA ASP A 439 -6.58 25.99 -15.08
C ASP A 439 -7.53 25.08 -14.28
N GLU A 440 -7.62 23.80 -14.66
CA GLU A 440 -8.12 22.75 -13.76
C GLU A 440 -7.28 21.47 -13.87
N MET A 441 -6.55 21.10 -12.81
CA MET A 441 -5.85 19.80 -12.76
C MET A 441 -6.87 18.63 -12.80
N PRO A 442 -6.61 17.55 -13.57
CA PRO A 442 -7.59 16.47 -13.77
C PRO A 442 -7.97 15.71 -12.49
N ASP A 443 -7.08 15.68 -11.48
CA ASP A 443 -7.27 14.96 -10.22
C ASP A 443 -7.44 15.89 -8.99
N ALA A 444 -7.81 17.16 -9.20
CA ALA A 444 -7.87 18.15 -8.13
C ALA A 444 -8.80 17.74 -6.96
N LEU A 445 -9.99 17.20 -7.25
CA LEU A 445 -10.93 16.72 -6.23
C LEU A 445 -10.39 15.51 -5.47
N ALA A 446 -9.74 14.58 -6.17
CA ALA A 446 -9.11 13.41 -5.55
C ALA A 446 -7.97 13.83 -4.63
N LYS A 447 -7.12 14.77 -5.03
CA LYS A 447 -6.09 15.35 -4.15
C LYS A 447 -6.69 15.98 -2.90
N ALA A 448 -7.77 16.75 -3.03
CA ALA A 448 -8.48 17.36 -1.91
C ALA A 448 -9.02 16.29 -0.93
N ALA A 449 -9.77 15.30 -1.42
CA ALA A 449 -10.32 14.23 -0.59
C ALA A 449 -9.21 13.37 0.08
N LEU A 450 -8.12 13.08 -0.64
CA LEU A 450 -6.97 12.35 -0.09
C LEU A 450 -6.25 13.13 1.01
N ARG A 451 -6.06 14.46 0.86
CA ARG A 451 -5.53 15.33 1.94
C ARG A 451 -6.41 15.23 3.18
N LEU A 452 -7.73 15.37 3.03
CA LEU A 452 -8.69 15.30 4.14
C LEU A 452 -8.76 13.93 4.79
N SER A 453 -8.58 12.85 4.04
CA SER A 453 -8.51 11.48 4.57
C SER A 453 -7.30 11.31 5.51
N HIS A 454 -6.09 11.66 5.03
CA HIS A 454 -4.84 11.55 5.80
C HIS A 454 -4.71 12.54 6.97
N ALA A 455 -5.38 13.68 6.93
CA ALA A 455 -5.28 14.70 7.98
C ALA A 455 -5.84 14.21 9.32
N CYS A 456 -5.04 14.24 10.39
CA CYS A 456 -5.51 13.85 11.73
C CYS A 456 -6.26 14.98 12.45
N SER A 457 -5.98 16.22 12.08
CA SER A 457 -6.73 17.42 12.47
C SER A 457 -7.08 18.21 11.21
N VAL A 458 -8.33 18.65 11.11
CA VAL A 458 -8.85 19.42 9.96
C VAL A 458 -9.51 20.69 10.46
N THR A 459 -9.01 21.83 9.99
CA THR A 459 -9.61 23.13 10.29
C THR A 459 -10.47 23.58 9.13
N ILE A 460 -11.68 24.06 9.43
CA ILE A 460 -12.65 24.59 8.47
C ILE A 460 -12.78 26.09 8.71
N VAL A 461 -12.73 26.89 7.65
CA VAL A 461 -12.86 28.34 7.69
C VAL A 461 -14.03 28.78 6.81
N THR A 462 -14.98 29.52 7.36
CA THR A 462 -16.13 30.06 6.60
C THR A 462 -16.53 31.44 7.11
N LEU A 463 -16.92 32.34 6.18
CA LEU A 463 -17.52 33.64 6.50
C LEU A 463 -19.06 33.62 6.38
N ASN A 464 -19.63 32.45 6.09
CA ASN A 464 -21.03 32.28 5.73
C ASN A 464 -21.93 32.03 6.95
N GLU A 465 -23.21 32.36 6.82
CA GLU A 465 -24.26 31.97 7.77
C GLU A 465 -24.70 30.51 7.59
N THR A 466 -25.21 29.92 8.65
CA THR A 466 -25.66 28.51 8.74
C THR A 466 -26.89 28.23 7.85
N SER A 467 -27.70 29.25 7.60
CA SER A 467 -28.87 29.25 6.70
C SER A 467 -28.52 29.13 5.21
N THR A 468 -27.24 29.29 4.83
CA THR A 468 -26.80 29.35 3.43
C THR A 468 -26.46 27.97 2.83
N ARG A 469 -26.30 27.91 1.49
CA ARG A 469 -25.89 26.67 0.80
C ARG A 469 -24.49 26.23 1.23
N VAL A 470 -23.65 27.23 1.53
CA VAL A 470 -22.31 27.02 2.07
C VAL A 470 -22.37 26.51 3.51
N GLY A 471 -23.35 26.96 4.30
CA GLY A 471 -23.65 26.42 5.63
C GLY A 471 -23.98 24.91 5.59
N LEU A 472 -24.84 24.50 4.65
CA LEU A 472 -25.15 23.08 4.41
C LEU A 472 -23.90 22.29 3.97
N SER A 473 -23.11 22.81 3.02
CA SER A 473 -21.85 22.18 2.60
C SER A 473 -20.82 22.07 3.74
N VAL A 474 -20.75 23.03 4.66
CA VAL A 474 -19.93 22.94 5.88
C VAL A 474 -20.43 21.80 6.76
N LEU A 475 -21.74 21.66 6.97
CA LEU A 475 -22.33 20.55 7.74
C LEU A 475 -22.03 19.18 7.11
N SER A 476 -22.20 19.03 5.79
CA SER A 476 -21.84 17.82 5.03
C SER A 476 -20.36 17.44 5.20
N THR A 477 -19.49 18.45 5.19
CA THR A 477 -18.04 18.28 5.37
C THR A 477 -17.71 17.87 6.81
N ILE A 478 -18.35 18.48 7.81
CA ILE A 478 -18.17 18.11 9.22
C ILE A 478 -18.66 16.67 9.46
N LYS A 479 -19.86 16.29 8.98
CA LYS A 479 -20.40 14.94 9.12
C LYS A 479 -19.44 13.88 8.56
N SER A 480 -18.95 14.09 7.34
CA SER A 480 -18.02 13.16 6.67
C SER A 480 -16.63 13.10 7.28
N LEU A 481 -16.12 14.19 7.87
CA LEU A 481 -14.86 14.16 8.63
C LEU A 481 -15.01 13.44 10.00
N LEU A 482 -16.16 13.60 10.67
CA LEU A 482 -16.50 12.93 11.93
C LEU A 482 -16.93 11.46 11.76
N SER A 483 -16.91 10.92 10.54
CA SER A 483 -16.97 9.49 10.26
C SER A 483 -15.91 8.72 11.05
N SER A 484 -14.68 9.26 11.13
CA SER A 484 -13.58 8.78 11.97
C SER A 484 -13.60 9.46 13.34
N GLU A 485 -13.47 8.65 14.40
CA GLU A 485 -13.57 9.13 15.77
C GLU A 485 -12.28 9.82 16.24
N SER A 486 -11.14 9.37 15.72
CA SER A 486 -9.79 9.89 16.00
C SER A 486 -9.45 11.20 15.28
N LYS A 487 -10.31 11.66 14.37
CA LYS A 487 -10.11 12.93 13.66
C LYS A 487 -10.59 14.09 14.54
N GLU A 488 -9.74 15.10 14.66
CA GLU A 488 -10.06 16.41 15.22
C GLU A 488 -10.62 17.30 14.10
N VAL A 489 -11.68 18.06 14.41
CA VAL A 489 -12.28 19.03 13.49
C VAL A 489 -12.50 20.33 14.27
N ILE A 490 -12.01 21.43 13.71
CA ILE A 490 -12.11 22.78 14.28
C ILE A 490 -12.82 23.65 13.24
N LEU A 491 -13.84 24.39 13.65
CA LEU A 491 -14.52 25.37 12.82
C LEU A 491 -14.10 26.78 13.25
N LEU A 492 -13.67 27.58 12.29
CA LEU A 492 -13.27 28.97 12.45
C LEU A 492 -14.25 29.87 11.69
N VAL A 493 -14.80 30.85 12.41
CA VAL A 493 -15.81 31.80 11.92
C VAL A 493 -15.57 33.20 12.47
N PRO A 494 -16.07 34.26 11.82
CA PRO A 494 -16.07 35.61 12.40
C PRO A 494 -16.69 35.64 13.81
N GLU A 495 -16.22 36.55 14.66
CA GLU A 495 -16.64 36.62 16.07
C GLU A 495 -18.15 36.82 16.21
N GLU A 496 -18.74 37.67 15.37
CA GLU A 496 -20.18 37.94 15.32
C GLU A 496 -21.02 36.72 14.92
N LYS A 497 -20.41 35.71 14.27
CA LYS A 497 -21.05 34.46 13.86
C LYS A 497 -20.73 33.27 14.76
N GLN A 498 -19.88 33.44 15.79
CA GLN A 498 -19.47 32.32 16.65
C GLN A 498 -20.64 31.71 17.44
N ALA A 499 -21.58 32.55 17.91
CA ALA A 499 -22.73 32.10 18.68
C ALA A 499 -23.76 31.34 17.81
N GLU A 500 -24.01 31.84 16.60
CA GLU A 500 -24.84 31.21 15.57
C GLU A 500 -24.32 29.79 15.25
N TRP A 501 -23.04 29.69 14.89
CA TRP A 501 -22.42 28.42 14.52
C TRP A 501 -22.30 27.43 15.68
N ARG A 502 -22.00 27.89 16.91
CA ARG A 502 -21.98 27.01 18.09
C ARG A 502 -23.36 26.41 18.36
N ASN A 503 -24.41 27.24 18.38
CA ASN A 503 -25.79 26.78 18.57
C ASN A 503 -26.24 25.81 17.46
N PHE A 504 -25.89 26.08 16.20
CA PHE A 504 -26.20 25.22 15.07
C PHE A 504 -25.52 23.85 15.16
N ILE A 505 -24.23 23.81 15.51
CA ILE A 505 -23.48 22.56 15.70
C ILE A 505 -24.07 21.73 16.85
N ASP A 506 -24.31 22.35 18.01
CA ASP A 506 -24.88 21.63 19.17
C ASP A 506 -26.29 21.11 18.86
N ARG A 507 -27.12 21.90 18.16
CA ARG A 507 -28.44 21.45 17.66
C ARG A 507 -28.33 20.29 16.65
N CYS A 508 -27.29 20.26 15.83
CA CYS A 508 -27.04 19.12 14.93
C CYS A 508 -26.59 17.85 15.67
N VAL A 509 -26.02 17.97 16.88
CA VAL A 509 -25.73 16.83 17.76
C VAL A 509 -27.01 16.36 18.47
N GLU A 510 -27.86 17.28 18.97
CA GLU A 510 -29.18 16.94 19.52
C GLU A 510 -30.06 16.16 18.53
N LEU A 511 -30.06 16.60 17.26
CA LEU A 511 -30.78 15.98 16.15
C LEU A 511 -30.07 14.72 15.58
N GLN A 512 -28.98 14.27 16.20
CA GLN A 512 -28.17 13.11 15.80
C GLN A 512 -27.57 13.16 14.39
N LEU A 513 -27.53 14.35 13.77
CA LEU A 513 -26.94 14.60 12.46
C LEU A 513 -25.41 14.46 12.51
N LEU A 514 -24.82 14.87 13.63
CA LEU A 514 -23.38 14.77 13.96
C LEU A 514 -23.14 13.87 15.18
N LYS A 515 -22.05 13.08 15.17
CA LYS A 515 -21.70 12.17 16.28
C LYS A 515 -21.25 12.87 17.57
N LYS A 516 -20.56 14.01 17.43
CA LYS A 516 -19.94 14.80 18.51
C LYS A 516 -19.92 16.27 18.12
N SER A 517 -20.01 17.17 19.09
CA SER A 517 -19.80 18.61 18.86
C SER A 517 -18.32 18.87 18.54
N ILE A 518 -18.02 20.04 17.98
CA ILE A 518 -16.68 20.45 17.53
C ILE A 518 -16.31 21.82 18.11
N ALA A 519 -15.01 22.13 18.14
CA ALA A 519 -14.55 23.45 18.56
C ALA A 519 -14.97 24.51 17.52
N VAL A 520 -15.75 25.51 17.94
CA VAL A 520 -16.12 26.68 17.13
C VAL A 520 -15.39 27.90 17.70
N ASN A 521 -14.33 28.35 17.03
CA ASN A 521 -13.48 29.46 17.49
C ASN A 521 -13.66 30.70 16.60
N ASN A 522 -13.38 31.88 17.15
CA ASN A 522 -13.45 33.15 16.44
C ASN A 522 -12.22 33.38 15.54
N ILE A 523 -12.31 34.37 14.66
CA ILE A 523 -11.21 34.90 13.86
C ILE A 523 -11.27 36.43 13.86
N GLU A 524 -10.12 37.10 14.01
CA GLU A 524 -9.99 38.53 13.73
C GLU A 524 -10.07 38.83 12.23
N ALA A 525 -11.29 38.85 11.68
CA ALA A 525 -11.53 39.39 10.35
C ALA A 525 -11.36 40.93 10.39
N ARG A 526 -10.47 41.47 9.57
CA ARG A 526 -10.36 42.93 9.37
C ARG A 526 -11.39 43.39 8.33
N ASN A 527 -11.90 44.61 8.49
CA ASN A 527 -13.07 45.08 7.75
C ASN A 527 -12.89 45.05 6.22
N GLY A 528 -13.73 44.27 5.54
CA GLY A 528 -13.78 44.13 4.09
C GLY A 528 -13.57 42.67 3.68
N SER A 529 -14.65 41.92 3.44
CA SER A 529 -14.60 40.47 3.21
C SER A 529 -14.00 40.08 1.85
N SER A 530 -12.66 40.03 1.77
CA SER A 530 -11.95 39.60 0.56
C SER A 530 -11.47 38.14 0.64
N LYS A 531 -11.16 37.57 -0.53
CA LYS A 531 -10.50 36.26 -0.65
C LYS A 531 -9.12 36.25 0.03
N ASP A 532 -8.41 37.38 0.03
CA ASP A 532 -7.06 37.47 0.56
C ASP A 532 -7.02 37.48 2.09
N ASP A 533 -8.09 37.97 2.75
CA ASP A 533 -8.22 37.89 4.21
C ASP A 533 -8.40 36.43 4.65
N LEU A 534 -9.27 35.67 3.97
CA LEU A 534 -9.38 34.22 4.18
C LEU A 534 -8.04 33.51 3.99
N LEU A 535 -7.23 33.88 2.99
CA LEU A 535 -5.91 33.31 2.76
C LEU A 535 -4.84 33.76 3.78
N GLN A 536 -4.92 34.97 4.33
CA GLN A 536 -4.04 35.41 5.42
C GLN A 536 -4.38 34.73 6.75
N ILE A 537 -5.67 34.65 7.07
CA ILE A 537 -6.23 33.87 8.19
C ILE A 537 -5.77 32.41 8.10
N SER A 538 -5.93 31.80 6.92
CA SER A 538 -5.49 30.42 6.61
C SER A 538 -4.03 30.20 6.98
N ARG A 539 -3.14 31.09 6.52
CA ARG A 539 -1.69 31.03 6.80
C ARG A 539 -1.36 31.20 8.27
N HIS A 540 -2.00 32.14 8.96
CA HIS A 540 -1.76 32.35 10.39
C HIS A 540 -2.14 31.11 11.21
N VAL A 541 -3.34 30.57 10.98
CA VAL A 541 -3.84 29.35 11.63
C VAL A 541 -2.89 28.17 11.40
N LEU A 542 -2.51 27.91 10.15
CA LEU A 542 -1.64 26.79 9.81
C LEU A 542 -0.23 26.94 10.42
N SER A 543 0.33 28.16 10.46
CA SER A 543 1.61 28.41 11.14
C SER A 543 1.55 28.10 12.65
N THR A 544 0.41 28.37 13.29
CA THR A 544 0.20 28.12 14.73
C THR A 544 -0.03 26.62 15.02
N MET A 545 -0.67 25.89 14.09
CA MET A 545 -0.86 24.44 14.15
C MET A 545 0.46 23.65 14.04
N GLU A 546 1.49 24.20 13.38
CA GLU A 546 2.82 23.56 13.33
C GLU A 546 3.75 24.01 14.46
N ALA A 547 3.75 25.30 14.83
CA ALA A 547 4.58 25.85 15.91
C ALA A 547 4.37 25.16 17.27
N SER A 548 3.20 24.55 17.48
CA SER A 548 2.84 23.77 18.68
C SER A 548 3.31 22.31 18.68
N THR A 549 4.13 21.88 17.70
CA THR A 549 4.60 20.48 17.55
C THR A 549 6.12 20.34 17.44
N LEU A 550 6.88 21.25 18.05
CA LEU A 550 8.35 21.25 18.08
C LEU A 550 8.96 20.44 19.25
N ASP A 551 8.17 19.60 19.93
CA ASP A 551 8.67 18.55 20.83
C ASP A 551 9.05 17.29 20.02
N ASP A 552 10.32 16.91 20.02
CA ASP A 552 10.88 15.75 19.29
C ASP A 552 10.21 14.38 19.62
N VAL A 553 9.41 14.34 20.68
CA VAL A 553 8.77 13.15 21.26
C VAL A 553 7.64 12.59 20.37
N LEU A 554 7.00 13.39 19.52
CA LEU A 554 5.85 12.97 18.72
C LEU A 554 6.13 13.01 17.19
N PRO A 555 5.48 12.15 16.37
CA PRO A 555 5.52 12.30 14.92
C PRO A 555 4.93 13.65 14.50
N ARG A 556 5.41 14.23 13.39
CA ARG A 556 4.67 15.36 12.79
C ARG A 556 3.25 14.91 12.47
N LYS A 557 2.28 15.79 12.70
CA LYS A 557 0.88 15.56 12.36
C LYS A 557 0.62 16.12 10.96
N PHE A 558 0.12 15.29 10.03
CA PHE A 558 -0.44 15.83 8.79
C PHE A 558 -1.80 16.46 9.11
N THR A 559 -1.98 17.72 8.74
CA THR A 559 -3.20 18.48 8.98
C THR A 559 -3.62 19.18 7.69
N ALA A 560 -4.91 19.50 7.58
CA ALA A 560 -5.48 20.11 6.39
C ALA A 560 -6.42 21.26 6.75
N LEU A 561 -6.56 22.19 5.82
CA LEU A 561 -7.45 23.34 5.90
C LEU A 561 -8.51 23.26 4.82
N ILE A 562 -9.74 23.63 5.16
CA ILE A 562 -10.87 23.77 4.22
C ILE A 562 -11.34 25.21 4.26
N GLY A 563 -11.13 25.97 3.19
CA GLY A 563 -11.66 27.32 3.05
C GLY A 563 -12.95 27.34 2.24
N PHE A 564 -13.97 28.03 2.75
CA PHE A 564 -15.26 28.25 2.07
C PHE A 564 -15.47 29.74 1.75
N ASN A 565 -15.62 30.08 0.46
CA ASN A 565 -15.90 31.45 0.01
C ASN A 565 -17.38 31.86 0.20
N GLN A 566 -17.69 33.15 0.06
CA GLN A 566 -19.05 33.70 0.15
C GLN A 566 -19.89 33.45 -1.12
N GLU A 567 -19.28 33.53 -2.31
CA GLU A 567 -19.97 33.22 -3.57
C GLU A 567 -19.72 31.77 -4.01
N GLY A 568 -20.78 31.10 -4.48
CA GLY A 568 -20.72 29.79 -5.13
C GLY A 568 -20.32 28.58 -4.26
N GLY A 569 -20.06 28.77 -2.96
CA GLY A 569 -19.73 27.70 -2.02
C GLY A 569 -18.42 26.96 -2.32
N SER A 570 -17.42 27.66 -2.85
CA SER A 570 -16.15 27.06 -3.25
C SER A 570 -15.33 26.54 -2.06
N VAL A 571 -15.09 25.22 -2.03
CA VAL A 571 -14.06 24.60 -1.19
C VAL A 571 -12.69 24.66 -1.85
N TRP A 572 -11.67 25.15 -1.14
CA TRP A 572 -10.27 24.76 -1.39
C TRP A 572 -9.72 23.93 -0.21
N VAL A 573 -8.91 22.92 -0.52
CA VAL A 573 -8.22 22.09 0.49
C VAL A 573 -6.71 22.21 0.36
N GLU A 574 -6.09 22.82 1.36
CA GLU A 574 -4.63 22.95 1.49
C GLU A 574 -4.11 22.10 2.65
N SER A 575 -2.80 21.80 2.62
CA SER A 575 -2.08 21.21 3.76
C SER A 575 -1.07 22.22 4.29
N THR A 576 -0.67 22.13 5.57
CA THR A 576 0.35 23.05 6.15
C THR A 576 1.63 23.08 5.31
N ALA A 577 2.08 21.90 4.89
CA ALA A 577 3.23 21.67 4.04
C ALA A 577 3.20 22.53 2.75
N ASP A 578 2.11 22.49 2.00
CA ASP A 578 2.02 23.18 0.71
C ASP A 578 2.16 24.71 0.84
N GLN A 579 1.79 25.29 1.99
CA GLN A 579 1.91 26.74 2.23
C GLN A 579 3.34 27.22 2.52
N MET A 580 4.27 26.36 2.94
CA MET A 580 5.65 26.78 3.26
C MET A 580 6.43 27.37 2.08
N THR A 581 5.90 27.32 0.85
CA THR A 581 6.65 27.72 -0.36
C THR A 581 5.91 28.64 -1.35
N SER A 582 4.68 29.07 -1.05
CA SER A 582 3.88 29.94 -1.94
C SER A 582 3.90 31.42 -1.54
N ASN A 583 5.04 32.09 -1.81
CA ASN A 583 5.10 33.57 -1.84
C ASN A 583 4.27 34.18 -3.00
N ASP A 584 3.86 33.36 -3.97
CA ASP A 584 3.10 33.77 -5.15
C ASP A 584 1.62 33.40 -4.98
N VAL A 585 0.79 34.41 -4.71
CA VAL A 585 -0.66 34.27 -4.42
C VAL A 585 -1.47 33.87 -5.66
N THR A 586 -0.86 33.90 -6.86
CA THR A 586 -1.60 33.87 -8.13
C THR A 586 -1.76 32.49 -8.77
N LYS A 587 -1.05 31.45 -8.28
CA LYS A 587 -0.92 30.15 -8.99
C LYS A 587 -1.70 28.97 -8.38
N THR A 588 -2.56 29.20 -7.39
CA THR A 588 -3.49 28.18 -6.91
C THR A 588 -4.68 28.04 -7.87
N SER A 589 -4.62 27.02 -8.73
CA SER A 589 -5.75 26.53 -9.55
C SER A 589 -6.89 26.06 -8.62
N HIS A 590 -7.78 26.97 -8.23
CA HIS A 590 -8.90 26.67 -7.34
C HIS A 590 -10.09 26.07 -8.12
N SER A 591 -10.09 24.75 -8.30
CA SER A 591 -11.34 24.03 -8.61
C SER A 591 -12.31 24.14 -7.42
N PHE A 592 -13.61 24.28 -7.71
CA PHE A 592 -14.63 24.60 -6.69
C PHE A 592 -15.68 23.48 -6.56
N TRP A 593 -15.82 22.89 -5.37
CA TRP A 593 -16.78 21.81 -5.11
C TRP A 593 -17.65 22.07 -3.88
N PRO A 594 -18.95 21.69 -3.90
CA PRO A 594 -19.79 21.62 -2.70
C PRO A 594 -19.26 20.60 -1.68
N GLY A 595 -19.60 20.79 -0.41
CA GLY A 595 -19.19 19.90 0.68
C GLY A 595 -19.79 18.49 0.58
N GLU A 596 -20.93 18.36 -0.11
CA GLU A 596 -21.59 17.09 -0.45
C GLU A 596 -20.71 16.26 -1.40
N VAL A 597 -20.03 16.91 -2.34
CA VAL A 597 -19.10 16.28 -3.29
C VAL A 597 -17.80 15.87 -2.59
N ILE A 598 -17.34 16.66 -1.62
CA ILE A 598 -16.22 16.29 -0.73
C ILE A 598 -16.59 15.08 0.13
N ALA A 599 -17.79 15.05 0.71
CA ALA A 599 -18.29 13.93 1.49
C ALA A 599 -18.42 12.63 0.66
N ALA A 600 -18.90 12.74 -0.58
CA ALA A 600 -18.95 11.63 -1.53
C ALA A 600 -17.55 11.12 -1.91
N ALA A 601 -16.61 12.00 -2.20
CA ALA A 601 -15.22 11.62 -2.50
C ALA A 601 -14.54 10.95 -1.28
N LEU A 602 -14.76 11.46 -0.07
CA LEU A 602 -14.31 10.83 1.17
C LEU A 602 -14.93 9.43 1.40
N TYR A 603 -16.19 9.24 1.02
CA TYR A 603 -16.84 7.93 1.09
C TYR A 603 -16.23 6.93 0.09
N ILE A 604 -15.99 7.35 -1.16
CA ILE A 604 -15.30 6.52 -2.17
C ILE A 604 -13.91 6.10 -1.68
N LEU A 605 -13.18 6.99 -0.99
CA LEU A 605 -11.90 6.67 -0.36
C LEU A 605 -12.02 5.70 0.82
N ASN A 606 -13.07 5.80 1.63
CA ASN A 606 -13.39 4.83 2.70
C ASN A 606 -13.62 3.43 2.15
N CYS A 607 -14.28 3.30 1.00
CA CYS A 607 -14.55 2.02 0.33
C CYS A 607 -13.40 1.51 -0.54
N CYS A 608 -12.41 2.33 -0.90
CA CYS A 608 -11.26 1.92 -1.71
C CYS A 608 -10.26 1.06 -0.90
N PRO A 609 -10.09 -0.26 -1.17
CA PRO A 609 -9.20 -1.12 -0.37
C PRO A 609 -7.73 -0.71 -0.45
N VAL A 610 -7.26 -0.23 -1.61
CA VAL A 610 -5.92 0.37 -1.78
C VAL A 610 -5.68 1.49 -0.76
N HIS A 611 -6.57 2.48 -0.77
CA HIS A 611 -6.43 3.67 0.06
C HIS A 611 -6.55 3.30 1.53
N SER A 612 -7.50 2.42 1.85
CA SER A 612 -7.74 1.89 3.19
C SER A 612 -6.53 1.13 3.76
N ARG A 613 -5.86 0.26 2.96
CA ARG A 613 -4.59 -0.41 3.32
C ARG A 613 -3.49 0.61 3.58
N TYR A 614 -3.35 1.61 2.70
CA TYR A 614 -2.29 2.62 2.82
C TYR A 614 -2.47 3.56 4.03
N LEU A 615 -3.71 3.99 4.29
CA LEU A 615 -4.04 4.86 5.43
C LEU A 615 -3.75 4.16 6.77
N ARG A 616 -4.11 2.87 6.91
CA ARG A 616 -3.78 2.04 8.08
C ARG A 616 -2.34 1.49 8.08
N LYS A 617 -1.46 1.96 7.20
CA LYS A 617 -0.05 1.51 7.11
C LYS A 617 0.12 0.00 6.97
N GLY A 618 -0.79 -0.65 6.25
CA GLY A 618 -0.79 -2.10 6.01
C GLY A 618 -1.21 -2.96 7.20
N SER A 619 -1.71 -2.35 8.28
CA SER A 619 -2.25 -3.03 9.46
C SER A 619 -3.78 -3.02 9.45
N GLY A 620 -4.41 -3.99 10.10
CA GLY A 620 -5.87 -4.16 10.18
C GLY A 620 -6.56 -4.54 8.85
N LEU A 621 -7.70 -5.21 8.97
CA LEU A 621 -8.54 -5.57 7.82
C LEU A 621 -9.25 -4.35 7.22
N HIS A 622 -9.64 -4.42 5.95
CA HIS A 622 -10.50 -3.41 5.33
C HIS A 622 -11.94 -3.62 5.80
N GLN A 623 -12.50 -2.58 6.44
CA GLN A 623 -13.86 -2.56 6.97
C GLN A 623 -14.46 -1.17 6.64
N PRO A 624 -15.07 -0.99 5.46
CA PRO A 624 -15.65 0.29 5.08
C PRO A 624 -16.87 0.62 5.93
N LEU A 625 -16.98 1.86 6.40
CA LEU A 625 -18.17 2.31 7.12
C LEU A 625 -19.35 2.52 6.14
N HIS A 626 -20.57 2.33 6.62
CA HIS A 626 -21.80 2.54 5.86
C HIS A 626 -22.00 4.02 5.42
N GLN A 627 -22.63 4.25 4.26
CA GLN A 627 -22.75 5.57 3.63
C GLN A 627 -23.36 6.67 4.52
N SER A 628 -24.30 6.33 5.40
CA SER A 628 -24.90 7.28 6.36
C SER A 628 -23.94 7.79 7.45
N LYS A 629 -22.70 7.29 7.51
CA LYS A 629 -21.62 7.88 8.33
C LYS A 629 -20.85 8.99 7.61
N TYR A 630 -21.08 9.19 6.30
CA TYR A 630 -20.45 10.23 5.48
C TYR A 630 -21.46 11.19 4.87
N LEU A 631 -22.52 10.66 4.27
CA LEU A 631 -23.55 11.40 3.54
C LEU A 631 -24.75 11.70 4.43
N MET A 632 -25.44 12.81 4.14
CA MET A 632 -26.74 13.11 4.76
C MET A 632 -27.85 12.33 4.05
N ALA A 633 -28.74 11.69 4.81
CA ALA A 633 -29.92 11.03 4.25
C ALA A 633 -31.04 12.04 3.94
N PRO A 634 -31.97 11.77 3.00
CA PRO A 634 -33.09 12.67 2.69
C PRO A 634 -33.93 13.07 3.92
N LYS A 635 -34.13 12.14 4.86
CA LYS A 635 -34.81 12.42 6.14
C LYS A 635 -34.00 13.36 7.05
N GLU A 636 -32.68 13.24 7.06
CA GLU A 636 -31.80 14.15 7.82
C GLU A 636 -31.84 15.55 7.20
N LEU A 637 -31.80 15.65 5.88
CA LEU A 637 -31.95 16.91 5.16
C LEU A 637 -33.32 17.57 5.41
N GLY A 638 -34.42 16.81 5.29
CA GLY A 638 -35.74 17.31 5.64
C GLY A 638 -35.85 17.77 7.10
N THR A 639 -35.07 17.17 8.01
CA THR A 639 -34.94 17.63 9.40
C THR A 639 -34.21 18.98 9.47
N VAL A 640 -33.10 19.15 8.74
CA VAL A 640 -32.36 20.43 8.63
C VAL A 640 -33.25 21.53 8.07
N MET A 641 -33.90 21.32 6.92
CA MET A 641 -34.74 22.33 6.26
C MET A 641 -35.94 22.75 7.12
N SER A 642 -36.50 21.84 7.94
CA SER A 642 -37.65 22.13 8.81
C SER A 642 -37.31 22.66 10.21
N ASN A 643 -36.07 22.50 10.70
CA ASN A 643 -35.68 22.89 12.06
C ASN A 643 -34.61 23.99 12.13
N LEU A 644 -33.98 24.36 11.00
CA LEU A 644 -32.82 25.27 10.94
C LEU A 644 -33.00 26.40 9.90
N GLU A 645 -34.25 26.66 9.46
CA GLU A 645 -34.65 27.76 8.56
C GLU A 645 -33.84 27.87 7.24
N VAL A 646 -33.38 26.73 6.71
CA VAL A 646 -32.53 26.65 5.52
C VAL A 646 -33.38 26.64 4.24
N ILE A 647 -33.23 27.69 3.40
CA ILE A 647 -34.06 27.92 2.21
C ILE A 647 -33.46 27.27 0.95
N PHE A 648 -33.89 26.04 0.63
CA PHE A 648 -33.68 25.39 -0.68
C PHE A 648 -34.96 24.80 -1.25
N SER A 649 -34.99 24.58 -2.57
CA SER A 649 -35.89 23.58 -3.16
C SER A 649 -35.43 22.19 -2.71
N ALA A 650 -36.39 21.33 -2.32
CA ALA A 650 -36.08 19.94 -2.00
C ALA A 650 -35.45 19.22 -3.21
N ASP A 651 -36.01 19.48 -4.39
CA ASP A 651 -35.64 18.87 -5.67
C ASP A 651 -34.14 18.96 -6.01
N GLU A 652 -33.49 20.12 -5.78
CA GLU A 652 -32.06 20.29 -6.10
C GLU A 652 -31.16 19.41 -5.22
N VAL A 653 -31.54 19.21 -3.96
CA VAL A 653 -30.73 18.46 -3.00
C VAL A 653 -31.08 16.97 -3.06
N GLU A 654 -32.34 16.63 -3.34
CA GLU A 654 -32.74 15.25 -3.63
C GLU A 654 -32.10 14.72 -4.92
N ASP A 655 -32.05 15.52 -6.00
CA ASP A 655 -31.31 15.18 -7.23
C ASP A 655 -29.82 14.94 -6.95
N LEU A 656 -29.17 15.82 -6.17
CA LEU A 656 -27.77 15.67 -5.80
C LEU A 656 -27.52 14.44 -4.92
N ILE A 657 -28.37 14.20 -3.92
CA ILE A 657 -28.28 13.02 -3.04
C ILE A 657 -28.50 11.74 -3.84
N ASN A 658 -29.49 11.70 -4.74
CA ASN A 658 -29.77 10.53 -5.56
C ASN A 658 -28.64 10.24 -6.56
N LYS A 659 -28.05 11.28 -7.18
CA LYS A 659 -26.86 11.13 -8.03
C LYS A 659 -25.65 10.61 -7.28
N ILE A 660 -25.35 11.17 -6.10
CA ILE A 660 -24.27 10.68 -5.23
C ILE A 660 -24.55 9.22 -4.82
N ASN A 661 -25.76 8.91 -4.36
CA ASN A 661 -26.14 7.55 -3.97
C ASN A 661 -26.05 6.54 -5.12
N ASN A 662 -26.32 6.95 -6.36
CA ASN A 662 -26.17 6.08 -7.54
C ASN A 662 -24.69 5.82 -7.86
N SER A 663 -23.84 6.87 -7.91
CA SER A 663 -22.39 6.70 -8.05
C SER A 663 -21.78 5.86 -6.92
N VAL A 664 -22.30 6.00 -5.70
CA VAL A 664 -21.92 5.22 -4.52
C VAL A 664 -22.41 3.77 -4.58
N SER A 665 -23.65 3.52 -5.01
CA SER A 665 -24.19 2.15 -5.12
C SER A 665 -23.44 1.36 -6.18
N ASN A 666 -23.11 2.00 -7.31
CA ASN A 666 -22.23 1.42 -8.34
C ASN A 666 -20.83 1.12 -7.77
N ALA A 667 -20.25 2.04 -6.98
CA ALA A 667 -18.98 1.77 -6.31
C ALA A 667 -19.05 0.55 -5.38
N MET A 668 -20.16 0.39 -4.65
CA MET A 668 -20.35 -0.72 -3.70
C MET A 668 -20.55 -2.08 -4.37
N SER A 669 -21.36 -2.21 -5.43
CA SER A 669 -21.53 -3.49 -6.14
C SER A 669 -20.22 -4.00 -6.74
N TYR A 670 -19.44 -3.13 -7.38
CA TYR A 670 -18.11 -3.45 -7.90
C TYR A 670 -17.06 -3.75 -6.82
N LEU A 671 -17.27 -3.33 -5.56
CA LEU A 671 -16.37 -3.62 -4.44
C LEU A 671 -16.76 -4.89 -3.67
N ASN A 672 -18.05 -5.25 -3.67
CA ASN A 672 -18.53 -6.54 -3.17
C ASN A 672 -18.21 -7.71 -4.12
N GLY A 673 -17.95 -7.42 -5.41
CA GLY A 673 -17.73 -8.43 -6.44
C GLY A 673 -19.03 -8.97 -7.06
N GLU A 674 -20.09 -8.14 -7.08
CA GLU A 674 -21.42 -8.48 -7.63
C GLU A 674 -21.54 -8.08 -9.12
N ALA A 675 -20.45 -8.22 -9.88
CA ALA A 675 -20.34 -7.85 -11.31
C ALA A 675 -19.23 -8.62 -12.03
#